data_AF-A0A1S3VKQ4-F1
#
_entry.id   AF-A0A1S3VKQ4-F1
#
_cell.length_a   1.000
_cell.length_b   1.000
_cell.length_c   1.000
_cell.angle_alpha   90.00
_cell.angle_beta   90.00
_cell.angle_gamma   90.00
#
_symmetry.space_group_name_H-M   'P 1'
#
loop_
_entity.id
_entity.type
_entity.pdbx_description
1 polymer ?
#
loop_
_entity_poly.entity_id
_entity_poly.type
_entity_poly.pdbx_seq_one_letter_code
_entity_poly.pdbx_strand_id
1 'polypeptide(L)'
;MDMSDAVIVKSSRLKSVVWNDFDRIKKGDTCVAVCRHCKKKLSGSSTSGTSHLRNHLIRCQRRSSHGIAQYISTREKRKEGTLAIANFNIDQDANKDDNTLSLVNIKFEQTQLKDDSVNPGTNNFDQRRSRFDLARMIILHGYPLAMVEHVGFRAFVKNLQPLFELVSLNRVEADCIEIYEREKKKVNEMLDKLPGKISLSADVWNAVGDAEYLCLTSNYIDESWQLRRRILNFIRIDPSHTEDMVSEAIMSCLMYWDIDRKLFSMILDSCSTCDNIAVRIGDRLLQNRFLYCNGQLFDIRCAANVINAMVQHALGAVSEIVIKIRETIGYIKSSQIILAKFNEMAKEVGILSQKGLCLDNASQWNSTYSMLEVALEFKDVLILLQENDTAYKVCLSDVEWERITAVTSYLKLFVEVINVFTKNKYPTANIYFPELCDVKLHLIEWCKNSDEYISSLASRLRSKFDEYWEKCSLGLSVAAMLDPRFKMKLVDYYYPQIYGSMSGSRIEEVFDGVKALYNEHSIGSPLASHDQGLAWQVGNGPLLLQGSAKDSRDRLMGFDKFLHETSQGEGTKSDLDKYLEEPLFPRNVDFNILNWWRVHTPRYPVLSMMARNVLGIPMAKVAPELAFNHSGRVLDRDWSSLNPATVQALVCSQDWIRSELEN
;
A
#
# COMPACT_ATOMS: atom_id res chain seq x y z
N MET A 1 -39.42 -29.41 14.13
CA MET A 1 -40.48 -28.89 15.03
C MET A 1 -41.59 -28.32 14.15
N ASP A 2 -42.79 -28.87 14.27
CA ASP A 2 -43.80 -28.76 13.21
C ASP A 2 -44.60 -27.44 13.20
N MET A 3 -45.16 -27.10 12.04
CA MET A 3 -45.72 -25.77 11.72
C MET A 3 -47.17 -25.78 11.21
N SER A 4 -47.91 -26.89 11.37
CA SER A 4 -49.37 -26.98 11.11
C SER A 4 -50.16 -25.78 11.67
N ASP A 5 -50.02 -25.50 12.95
CA ASP A 5 -50.95 -24.61 13.70
C ASP A 5 -50.36 -23.21 13.95
N ALA A 6 -49.87 -22.55 12.90
CA ALA A 6 -49.14 -21.29 12.98
C ALA A 6 -49.95 -20.07 12.46
N VAL A 7 -50.59 -19.32 13.37
CA VAL A 7 -51.41 -18.15 13.00
C VAL A 7 -50.55 -16.88 12.83
N ILE A 8 -50.67 -16.23 11.66
CA ILE A 8 -50.03 -14.96 11.34
C ILE A 8 -50.86 -13.80 11.93
N VAL A 9 -50.28 -13.05 12.87
CA VAL A 9 -51.00 -11.97 13.57
C VAL A 9 -50.78 -10.63 12.86
N LYS A 10 -51.68 -10.29 11.93
CA LYS A 10 -51.74 -8.96 11.28
C LYS A 10 -52.24 -7.87 12.25
N SER A 11 -51.43 -7.55 13.25
CA SER A 11 -51.70 -6.47 14.22
C SER A 11 -51.47 -5.10 13.58
N SER A 12 -52.52 -4.27 13.51
CA SER A 12 -52.41 -2.88 13.06
C SER A 12 -51.72 -2.03 14.13
N ARG A 13 -50.75 -1.20 13.71
CA ARG A 13 -49.92 -0.29 14.54
C ARG A 13 -48.84 -0.95 15.42
N LEU A 14 -47.99 -1.80 14.84
CA LEU A 14 -46.64 -2.05 15.41
C LEU A 14 -45.77 -0.78 15.27
N LYS A 15 -45.18 -0.29 16.37
CA LYS A 15 -44.52 1.04 16.45
C LYS A 15 -43.15 1.17 15.76
N SER A 16 -42.61 0.12 15.14
CA SER A 16 -41.23 0.10 14.61
C SER A 16 -41.22 -0.36 13.16
N VAL A 17 -40.65 0.46 12.26
CA VAL A 17 -40.55 0.23 10.80
C VAL A 17 -39.89 -1.12 10.46
N VAL A 18 -39.05 -1.63 11.36
CA VAL A 18 -38.38 -2.95 11.27
C VAL A 18 -39.37 -4.08 10.99
N TRP A 19 -40.61 -4.00 11.49
CA TRP A 19 -41.63 -5.04 11.26
C TRP A 19 -42.12 -5.14 9.80
N ASN A 20 -41.79 -4.20 8.92
CA ASN A 20 -42.07 -4.33 7.48
C ASN A 20 -41.30 -5.51 6.85
N ASP A 21 -40.15 -5.87 7.43
CA ASP A 21 -39.30 -6.97 6.97
C ASP A 21 -39.53 -8.30 7.71
N PHE A 22 -40.49 -8.38 8.64
CA PHE A 22 -40.73 -9.59 9.46
C PHE A 22 -42.21 -9.96 9.57
N ASP A 23 -42.51 -11.25 9.46
CA ASP A 23 -43.82 -11.79 9.83
C ASP A 23 -43.85 -12.18 11.31
N ARG A 24 -44.84 -11.68 12.05
CA ARG A 24 -45.03 -11.98 13.48
C ARG A 24 -46.05 -13.11 13.64
N ILE A 25 -45.58 -14.26 14.12
CA ILE A 25 -46.37 -15.48 14.33
C ILE A 25 -46.52 -15.70 15.84
N LYS A 26 -47.73 -16.02 16.30
CA LYS A 26 -47.97 -16.43 17.71
C LYS A 26 -48.28 -17.92 17.74
N LYS A 27 -47.60 -18.68 18.61
CA LYS A 27 -47.89 -20.11 18.89
C LYS A 27 -47.86 -20.31 20.41
N GLY A 28 -49.01 -20.62 21.01
CA GLY A 28 -49.21 -20.46 22.45
C GLY A 28 -48.89 -19.02 22.88
N ASP A 29 -48.29 -18.83 24.06
CA ASP A 29 -47.86 -17.50 24.51
C ASP A 29 -46.57 -17.00 23.85
N THR A 30 -45.86 -17.86 23.12
CA THR A 30 -44.64 -17.44 22.41
C THR A 30 -44.94 -16.68 21.13
N CYS A 31 -44.33 -15.50 20.97
CA CYS A 31 -44.36 -14.70 19.76
C CYS A 31 -43.00 -14.74 19.07
N VAL A 32 -42.98 -15.13 17.79
CA VAL A 32 -41.78 -15.29 16.97
C VAL A 32 -41.82 -14.30 15.80
N ALA A 33 -40.69 -13.65 15.53
CA ALA A 33 -40.48 -12.83 14.34
C ALA A 33 -39.74 -13.65 13.29
N VAL A 34 -40.27 -13.74 12.07
CA VAL A 34 -39.67 -14.49 10.96
C VAL A 34 -39.23 -13.51 9.88
N CYS A 35 -37.93 -13.44 9.60
CA CYS A 35 -37.37 -12.52 8.59
C CYS A 35 -37.90 -12.87 7.20
N ARG A 36 -38.51 -11.92 6.49
CA ARG A 36 -39.10 -12.16 5.16
C ARG A 36 -38.07 -12.61 4.12
N HIS A 37 -36.84 -12.10 4.23
CA HIS A 37 -35.74 -12.30 3.26
C HIS A 37 -34.99 -13.63 3.42
N CYS A 38 -34.66 -14.03 4.65
CA CYS A 38 -33.90 -15.27 4.91
C CYS A 38 -34.66 -16.33 5.73
N LYS A 39 -35.91 -16.08 6.09
CA LYS A 39 -36.79 -16.93 6.92
C LYS A 39 -36.23 -17.30 8.30
N LYS A 40 -35.13 -16.67 8.75
CA LYS A 40 -34.58 -16.85 10.11
C LYS A 40 -35.59 -16.39 11.17
N LYS A 41 -35.78 -17.23 12.18
CA LYS A 41 -36.68 -17.01 13.31
C LYS A 41 -35.94 -16.32 14.46
N LEU A 42 -36.55 -15.31 15.08
CA LEU A 42 -36.02 -14.50 16.19
C LEU A 42 -37.12 -14.23 17.23
N SER A 43 -36.78 -13.77 18.43
CA SER A 43 -37.78 -13.36 19.43
C SER A 43 -38.67 -12.25 18.86
N GLY A 44 -39.98 -12.49 18.87
CA GLY A 44 -41.01 -11.51 18.54
C GLY A 44 -41.84 -11.09 19.76
N SER A 45 -41.35 -11.31 20.99
CA SER A 45 -42.00 -10.82 22.21
C SER A 45 -42.08 -9.29 22.22
N SER A 46 -43.16 -8.74 22.78
CA SER A 46 -43.29 -7.30 23.04
C SER A 46 -42.28 -6.78 24.07
N THR A 47 -41.72 -7.65 24.91
CA THR A 47 -40.71 -7.28 25.92
C THR A 47 -39.27 -7.24 25.38
N SER A 48 -38.98 -7.85 24.22
CA SER A 48 -37.60 -7.95 23.68
C SER A 48 -37.13 -6.74 22.86
N GLY A 49 -37.92 -5.67 22.76
CA GLY A 49 -37.62 -4.52 21.89
C GLY A 49 -37.59 -4.90 20.39
N THR A 50 -36.87 -4.11 19.57
CA THR A 50 -36.67 -4.42 18.13
C THR A 50 -35.22 -4.27 17.65
N SER A 51 -34.26 -4.05 18.56
CA SER A 51 -32.86 -3.78 18.20
C SER A 51 -32.16 -5.01 17.61
N HIS A 52 -32.42 -6.20 18.14
CA HIS A 52 -31.95 -7.48 17.58
C HIS A 52 -32.51 -7.75 16.19
N LEU A 53 -33.78 -7.40 15.95
CA LEU A 53 -34.40 -7.50 14.63
C LEU A 53 -33.74 -6.54 13.62
N ARG A 54 -33.46 -5.28 14.01
CA ARG A 54 -32.72 -4.32 13.18
C ARG A 54 -31.29 -4.80 12.88
N ASN A 55 -30.56 -5.25 13.89
CA ASN A 55 -29.19 -5.75 13.73
C ASN A 55 -29.13 -7.00 12.85
N HIS A 56 -30.19 -7.82 12.85
CA HIS A 56 -30.32 -8.91 11.90
C HIS A 56 -30.52 -8.41 10.46
N LEU A 57 -31.39 -7.42 10.20
CA LEU A 57 -31.59 -6.88 8.85
C LEU A 57 -30.32 -6.28 8.25
N ILE A 58 -29.53 -5.57 9.05
CA ILE A 58 -28.25 -4.98 8.63
C ILE A 58 -27.26 -6.07 8.18
N ARG A 59 -27.31 -7.27 8.79
CA ARG A 59 -26.42 -8.40 8.50
C ARG A 59 -27.10 -9.50 7.66
N CYS A 60 -28.27 -9.25 7.09
CA CYS A 60 -29.03 -10.24 6.33
C CYS A 60 -28.59 -10.23 4.86
N GLN A 61 -27.68 -11.15 4.48
CA GLN A 61 -27.16 -11.24 3.11
C GLN A 61 -28.25 -11.30 2.02
N ARG A 62 -29.37 -12.01 2.25
CA ARG A 62 -30.51 -12.04 1.31
C ARG A 62 -31.30 -10.72 1.19
N ARG A 63 -30.95 -9.68 1.96
CA ARG A 63 -31.53 -8.32 1.89
C ARG A 63 -30.62 -7.33 1.16
N SER A 64 -29.29 -7.54 1.13
CA SER A 64 -28.37 -6.60 0.46
C SER A 64 -28.58 -6.56 -1.06
N SER A 65 -29.13 -7.63 -1.65
CA SER A 65 -29.41 -7.73 -3.08
C SER A 65 -30.63 -6.93 -3.58
N HIS A 66 -31.48 -6.37 -2.71
CA HIS A 66 -32.85 -5.99 -3.12
C HIS A 66 -33.54 -4.80 -2.43
N GLY A 67 -32.87 -3.97 -1.61
CA GLY A 67 -33.55 -2.78 -1.06
C GLY A 67 -32.81 -1.96 -0.01
N ILE A 68 -31.89 -1.09 -0.46
CA ILE A 68 -31.23 -0.08 0.41
C ILE A 68 -31.92 1.30 0.30
N ALA A 69 -32.38 1.69 -0.90
CA ALA A 69 -32.93 3.04 -1.16
C ALA A 69 -34.16 3.43 -0.32
N GLN A 70 -35.10 2.51 -0.07
CA GLN A 70 -36.39 2.83 0.55
C GLN A 70 -36.32 3.30 2.01
N TYR A 71 -35.20 3.12 2.72
CA TYR A 71 -35.12 3.48 4.14
C TYR A 71 -34.81 4.97 4.39
N ILE A 72 -34.25 5.68 3.42
CA ILE A 72 -33.83 7.10 3.59
C ILE A 72 -35.03 8.06 3.56
N SER A 73 -36.00 7.81 2.68
CA SER A 73 -37.11 8.73 2.38
C SER A 73 -38.16 8.88 3.51
N THR A 74 -38.14 8.05 4.55
CA THR A 74 -39.23 7.96 5.54
C THR A 74 -39.07 8.83 6.80
N ARG A 75 -38.10 9.77 6.84
CA ARG A 75 -37.83 10.58 8.04
C ARG A 75 -38.46 11.98 8.06
N GLU A 76 -39.00 12.48 6.95
CA GLU A 76 -39.58 13.83 6.86
C GLU A 76 -41.03 13.80 6.35
N LYS A 77 -42.00 13.97 7.28
CA LYS A 77 -43.23 14.82 7.14
C LYS A 77 -44.28 14.60 8.23
N ARG A 78 -44.39 15.59 9.13
CA ARG A 78 -45.56 16.11 9.88
C ARG A 78 -45.14 17.52 10.31
N LYS A 79 -45.91 18.62 10.28
CA LYS A 79 -47.30 18.98 9.90
C LYS A 79 -47.30 20.52 9.71
N GLU A 80 -48.16 21.23 8.97
CA GLU A 80 -49.25 20.93 8.01
C GLU A 80 -49.62 22.25 7.28
N GLY A 81 -50.32 22.22 6.13
CA GLY A 81 -50.80 23.46 5.48
C GLY A 81 -51.28 23.33 4.02
N THR A 82 -52.59 23.48 3.80
CA THR A 82 -53.30 23.68 2.51
C THR A 82 -52.81 24.99 1.84
N LEU A 83 -52.70 25.22 0.51
CA LEU A 83 -53.48 24.90 -0.70
C LEU A 83 -52.53 24.86 -1.94
N ALA A 84 -52.95 24.72 -3.22
CA ALA A 84 -53.82 23.76 -3.92
C ALA A 84 -53.88 24.11 -5.44
N ILE A 85 -54.01 23.12 -6.34
CA ILE A 85 -54.29 23.26 -7.82
C ILE A 85 -53.11 23.88 -8.64
N ALA A 86 -52.74 23.48 -9.87
CA ALA A 86 -53.27 22.49 -10.84
C ALA A 86 -52.17 21.55 -11.40
N ASN A 87 -52.58 20.52 -12.16
CA ASN A 87 -51.69 19.62 -12.91
C ASN A 87 -51.32 20.20 -14.28
N PHE A 88 -50.22 19.71 -14.87
CA PHE A 88 -50.21 19.19 -16.24
C PHE A 88 -49.20 18.05 -16.38
N ASN A 89 -49.66 16.88 -16.85
CA ASN A 89 -48.81 15.80 -17.33
C ASN A 89 -48.72 15.88 -18.86
N ILE A 90 -47.67 15.30 -19.44
CA ILE A 90 -47.77 14.25 -20.47
C ILE A 90 -46.41 13.55 -20.57
N ASP A 91 -46.44 12.22 -20.61
CA ASP A 91 -45.27 11.35 -20.71
C ASP A 91 -44.82 11.15 -22.16
N GLN A 92 -43.56 10.79 -22.40
CA GLN A 92 -43.24 9.41 -22.84
C GLN A 92 -41.74 9.09 -22.91
N ASP A 93 -41.48 7.79 -22.74
CA ASP A 93 -40.20 7.11 -22.54
C ASP A 93 -39.14 7.28 -23.63
N ALA A 94 -37.86 7.27 -23.20
CA ALA A 94 -36.83 6.45 -23.82
C ALA A 94 -35.72 6.10 -22.79
N ASN A 95 -35.33 4.83 -22.69
CA ASN A 95 -34.21 4.39 -21.86
C ASN A 95 -32.86 4.77 -22.51
N LYS A 96 -31.87 5.18 -21.70
CA LYS A 96 -30.71 4.31 -21.39
C LYS A 96 -29.74 4.91 -20.36
N ASP A 97 -29.24 4.00 -19.51
CA ASP A 97 -27.87 3.87 -18.98
C ASP A 97 -27.01 5.13 -18.75
N ASP A 98 -26.74 5.44 -17.48
CA ASP A 98 -25.36 5.70 -17.04
C ASP A 98 -25.13 5.29 -15.57
N ASN A 99 -23.89 4.97 -15.22
CA ASN A 99 -23.45 4.68 -13.86
C ASN A 99 -23.35 5.97 -13.03
N THR A 100 -23.67 5.89 -11.73
CA THR A 100 -23.31 6.95 -10.78
C THR A 100 -22.64 6.37 -9.54
N LEU A 101 -21.40 6.79 -9.29
CA LEU A 101 -20.58 6.30 -8.19
C LEU A 101 -21.14 6.72 -6.82
N SER A 102 -20.95 5.86 -5.81
CA SER A 102 -21.35 6.15 -4.44
C SER A 102 -20.41 7.16 -3.77
N LEU A 103 -20.92 8.35 -3.42
CA LEU A 103 -20.18 9.26 -2.54
C LEU A 103 -19.98 8.65 -1.15
N VAL A 104 -18.73 8.67 -0.68
CA VAL A 104 -18.37 8.32 0.69
C VAL A 104 -18.65 9.52 1.61
N ASN A 105 -19.23 9.26 2.79
CA ASN A 105 -19.55 10.31 3.77
C ASN A 105 -18.28 10.81 4.49
N ILE A 106 -17.65 11.84 3.92
CA ILE A 106 -16.52 12.55 4.54
C ILE A 106 -17.02 13.30 5.78
N LYS A 107 -16.45 12.99 6.96
CA LYS A 107 -16.60 13.85 8.14
C LYS A 107 -15.65 15.04 8.01
N PHE A 108 -16.19 16.26 8.10
CA PHE A 108 -15.40 17.47 8.22
C PHE A 108 -15.28 17.87 9.69
N GLU A 109 -14.07 18.22 10.13
CA GLU A 109 -13.87 18.86 11.43
C GLU A 109 -14.41 20.30 11.39
N GLN A 110 -15.14 20.69 12.43
CA GLN A 110 -15.55 22.07 12.65
C GLN A 110 -14.55 22.74 13.59
N THR A 111 -13.66 23.57 13.06
CA THR A 111 -12.76 24.39 13.87
C THR A 111 -13.59 25.44 14.61
N GLN A 112 -13.81 25.25 15.91
CA GLN A 112 -14.63 26.17 16.70
C GLN A 112 -13.87 27.47 17.01
N LEU A 113 -14.43 28.59 16.56
CA LEU A 113 -14.21 29.90 17.17
C LEU A 113 -15.43 30.23 18.04
N LYS A 114 -15.20 30.99 19.12
CA LYS A 114 -16.19 31.20 20.19
C LYS A 114 -17.31 32.15 19.80
N ASP A 115 -18.47 31.88 20.42
CA ASP A 115 -19.62 32.75 20.69
C ASP A 115 -20.03 33.76 19.60
N ASP A 116 -21.20 33.52 18.99
CA ASP A 116 -22.37 34.23 19.51
C ASP A 116 -23.69 33.46 19.24
N SER A 117 -24.81 33.95 19.78
CA SER A 117 -26.09 33.21 19.85
C SER A 117 -26.67 32.70 18.51
N VAL A 118 -27.06 31.41 18.47
CA VAL A 118 -27.60 30.75 17.26
C VAL A 118 -29.07 31.09 17.04
N ASN A 119 -29.39 31.62 15.86
CA ASN A 119 -30.76 31.85 15.39
C ASN A 119 -31.09 30.88 14.22
N PRO A 120 -32.11 30.00 14.32
CA PRO A 120 -32.33 28.94 13.34
C PRO A 120 -33.13 29.42 12.12
N GLY A 121 -32.46 29.97 11.09
CA GLY A 121 -33.17 30.54 9.94
C GLY A 121 -32.47 30.56 8.56
N THR A 122 -31.15 30.46 8.47
CA THR A 122 -30.43 30.67 7.19
C THR A 122 -29.31 29.67 6.93
N ASN A 123 -29.46 28.85 5.88
CA ASN A 123 -28.33 28.21 5.21
C ASN A 123 -27.59 29.29 4.38
N ASN A 124 -26.79 30.12 5.04
CA ASN A 124 -25.94 31.09 4.35
C ASN A 124 -24.93 30.36 3.47
N PHE A 125 -24.89 30.75 2.20
CA PHE A 125 -23.97 30.19 1.21
C PHE A 125 -22.53 30.68 1.48
N ASP A 126 -21.61 29.76 1.70
CA ASP A 126 -20.18 30.05 1.93
C ASP A 126 -19.36 29.88 0.64
N GLN A 127 -19.19 31.00 -0.05
CA GLN A 127 -18.35 31.13 -1.25
C GLN A 127 -16.87 30.73 -1.02
N ARG A 128 -16.31 30.87 0.19
CA ARG A 128 -14.94 30.40 0.45
C ARG A 128 -14.91 28.89 0.56
N ARG A 129 -15.83 28.28 1.33
CA ARG A 129 -15.90 26.82 1.46
C ARG A 129 -16.09 26.13 0.11
N SER A 130 -17.06 26.57 -0.71
CA SER A 130 -17.28 25.95 -2.02
C SER A 130 -16.08 26.08 -2.97
N ARG A 131 -15.27 27.15 -2.88
CA ARG A 131 -14.00 27.26 -3.62
C ARG A 131 -12.95 26.28 -3.12
N PHE A 132 -12.85 26.08 -1.81
CA PHE A 132 -11.92 25.10 -1.23
C PHE A 132 -12.33 23.66 -1.57
N ASP A 133 -13.62 23.33 -1.55
CA ASP A 133 -14.10 22.01 -1.97
C ASP A 133 -13.86 21.78 -3.48
N LEU A 134 -13.98 22.80 -4.33
CA LEU A 134 -13.59 22.76 -5.75
C LEU A 134 -12.07 22.53 -5.93
N ALA A 135 -11.23 23.28 -5.21
CA ALA A 135 -9.77 23.10 -5.26
C ALA A 135 -9.34 21.71 -4.76
N ARG A 136 -9.97 21.19 -3.68
CA ARG A 136 -9.76 19.81 -3.20
C ARG A 136 -10.20 18.76 -4.23
N MET A 137 -11.30 18.98 -4.95
CA MET A 137 -11.74 18.08 -6.03
C MET A 137 -10.70 18.01 -7.15
N ILE A 138 -10.16 19.16 -7.57
CA ILE A 138 -9.12 19.25 -8.60
C ILE A 138 -7.85 18.52 -8.16
N ILE A 139 -7.37 18.76 -6.94
CA ILE A 139 -6.23 18.05 -6.34
C ILE A 139 -6.49 16.54 -6.29
N LEU A 140 -7.62 16.10 -5.74
CA LEU A 140 -7.93 14.70 -5.48
C LEU A 140 -8.01 13.86 -6.75
N HIS A 141 -8.61 14.40 -7.81
CA HIS A 141 -8.89 13.69 -9.06
C HIS A 141 -7.89 13.97 -10.20
N GLY A 142 -6.93 14.89 -10.01
CA GLY A 142 -5.91 15.19 -11.03
C GLY A 142 -6.40 16.11 -12.15
N TYR A 143 -7.50 16.86 -11.94
CA TYR A 143 -8.08 17.67 -13.02
C TYR A 143 -7.17 18.86 -13.42
N PRO A 144 -7.30 19.37 -14.67
CA PRO A 144 -6.65 20.60 -15.08
C PRO A 144 -7.19 21.81 -14.32
N LEU A 145 -6.31 22.68 -13.81
CA LEU A 145 -6.71 23.94 -13.16
C LEU A 145 -7.59 24.82 -14.07
N ALA A 146 -7.35 24.75 -15.40
CA ALA A 146 -8.12 25.46 -16.42
C ALA A 146 -9.59 25.01 -16.55
N MET A 147 -9.99 23.87 -15.97
CA MET A 147 -11.38 23.38 -16.02
C MET A 147 -12.39 24.42 -15.56
N VAL A 148 -12.05 25.26 -14.56
CA VAL A 148 -12.94 26.32 -14.05
C VAL A 148 -13.26 27.40 -15.09
N GLU A 149 -12.46 27.49 -16.14
CA GLU A 149 -12.61 28.48 -17.21
C GLU A 149 -13.45 27.95 -18.39
N HIS A 150 -13.62 26.63 -18.50
CA HIS A 150 -14.37 25.99 -19.58
C HIS A 150 -15.86 26.39 -19.55
N VAL A 151 -16.40 26.80 -20.70
CA VAL A 151 -17.78 27.32 -20.83
C VAL A 151 -18.84 26.34 -20.28
N GLY A 152 -18.70 25.04 -20.57
CA GLY A 152 -19.60 24.01 -20.07
C GLY A 152 -19.58 23.88 -18.54
N PHE A 153 -18.40 23.92 -17.92
CA PHE A 153 -18.25 23.88 -16.46
C PHE A 153 -18.81 25.15 -15.81
N ARG A 154 -18.53 26.33 -16.38
CA ARG A 154 -19.10 27.60 -15.92
C ARG A 154 -20.63 27.60 -15.97
N ALA A 155 -21.23 27.05 -17.03
CA ALA A 155 -22.68 26.91 -17.14
C ALA A 155 -23.26 25.91 -16.11
N PHE A 156 -22.63 24.74 -15.95
CA PHE A 156 -23.01 23.71 -14.99
C PHE A 156 -23.04 24.25 -13.55
N VAL A 157 -21.93 24.85 -13.08
CA VAL A 157 -21.85 25.40 -11.72
C VAL A 157 -22.85 26.51 -11.49
N LYS A 158 -23.04 27.41 -12.46
CA LYS A 158 -24.03 28.51 -12.36
C LYS A 158 -25.47 28.02 -12.28
N ASN A 159 -25.79 26.88 -12.89
CA ASN A 159 -27.11 26.25 -12.79
C ASN A 159 -27.31 25.53 -11.43
N LEU A 160 -26.25 24.99 -10.83
CA LEU A 160 -26.31 24.37 -9.49
C LEU A 160 -26.37 25.39 -8.35
N GLN A 161 -25.59 26.47 -8.44
CA GLN A 161 -25.56 27.54 -7.44
C GLN A 161 -25.32 28.90 -8.13
N PRO A 162 -26.37 29.65 -8.48
CA PRO A 162 -26.25 30.94 -9.14
C PRO A 162 -25.47 32.01 -8.36
N LEU A 163 -25.34 31.86 -7.04
CA LEU A 163 -24.56 32.76 -6.18
C LEU A 163 -23.06 32.45 -6.13
N PHE A 164 -22.60 31.31 -6.70
CA PHE A 164 -21.18 30.96 -6.70
C PHE A 164 -20.43 31.77 -7.77
N GLU A 165 -19.56 32.67 -7.33
CA GLU A 165 -18.69 33.43 -8.23
C GLU A 165 -17.57 32.51 -8.76
N LEU A 166 -17.64 32.18 -10.05
CA LEU A 166 -16.67 31.32 -10.73
C LEU A 166 -15.32 32.03 -10.90
N VAL A 167 -14.34 31.54 -10.16
CA VAL A 167 -12.95 31.99 -10.15
C VAL A 167 -12.20 31.83 -11.49
N SER A 168 -11.03 32.48 -11.56
CA SER A 168 -10.01 32.26 -12.58
C SER A 168 -9.00 31.18 -12.15
N LEU A 169 -8.25 30.65 -13.11
CA LEU A 169 -7.18 29.66 -12.92
C LEU A 169 -6.24 30.07 -11.78
N ASN A 170 -5.68 31.28 -11.83
CA ASN A 170 -4.72 31.79 -10.84
C ASN A 170 -5.29 31.82 -9.40
N ARG A 171 -6.61 31.97 -9.24
CA ARG A 171 -7.25 31.96 -7.92
C ARG A 171 -7.48 30.53 -7.41
N VAL A 172 -7.76 29.57 -8.29
CA VAL A 172 -7.77 28.14 -7.95
C VAL A 172 -6.37 27.69 -7.56
N GLU A 173 -5.35 28.07 -8.32
CA GLU A 173 -3.94 27.79 -8.01
C GLU A 173 -3.57 28.31 -6.61
N ALA A 174 -3.94 29.55 -6.28
CA ALA A 174 -3.74 30.11 -4.94
C ALA A 174 -4.54 29.38 -3.84
N ASP A 175 -5.77 28.95 -4.12
CA ASP A 175 -6.58 28.15 -3.18
C ASP A 175 -5.96 26.74 -2.97
N CYS A 176 -5.41 26.12 -4.02
CA CYS A 176 -4.66 24.86 -3.94
C CYS A 176 -3.37 24.99 -3.11
N ILE A 177 -2.65 26.10 -3.24
CA ILE A 177 -1.45 26.38 -2.43
C ILE A 177 -1.82 26.63 -0.95
N GLU A 178 -2.95 27.30 -0.67
CA GLU A 178 -3.44 27.46 0.72
C GLU A 178 -3.88 26.11 1.34
N ILE A 179 -4.38 25.17 0.53
CA ILE A 179 -4.61 23.78 0.96
C ILE A 179 -3.28 23.09 1.27
N TYR A 180 -2.31 23.12 0.35
CA TYR A 180 -1.00 22.51 0.55
C TYR A 180 -0.31 22.96 1.84
N GLU A 181 -0.17 24.28 2.06
CA GLU A 181 0.48 24.81 3.28
C GLU A 181 -0.31 24.57 4.58
N ARG A 182 -1.59 24.17 4.49
CA ARG A 182 -2.40 23.72 5.64
C ARG A 182 -2.16 22.24 5.93
N GLU A 183 -2.25 21.40 4.92
CA GLU A 183 -2.05 19.95 5.04
C GLU A 183 -0.60 19.61 5.43
N LYS A 184 0.37 20.33 4.86
CA LYS A 184 1.80 20.26 5.20
C LYS A 184 2.09 20.46 6.68
N LYS A 185 1.33 21.34 7.37
CA LYS A 185 1.46 21.55 8.82
C LYS A 185 0.96 20.35 9.62
N LYS A 186 -0.16 19.73 9.21
CA LYS A 186 -0.59 18.44 9.79
C LYS A 186 0.49 17.36 9.61
N VAL A 187 1.13 17.30 8.43
CA VAL A 187 2.18 16.32 8.14
C VAL A 187 3.42 16.58 9.01
N ASN A 188 3.89 17.83 9.14
CA ASN A 188 4.95 18.19 10.10
C ASN A 188 4.60 17.75 11.53
N GLU A 189 3.41 18.10 12.03
CA GLU A 189 2.99 17.71 13.38
C GLU A 189 2.88 16.18 13.60
N MET A 190 2.54 15.42 12.56
CA MET A 190 2.48 13.96 12.58
C MET A 190 3.88 13.34 12.53
N LEU A 191 4.80 13.90 11.74
CA LEU A 191 6.20 13.49 11.67
C LEU A 191 6.97 13.88 12.94
N ASP A 192 6.54 14.92 13.64
CA ASP A 192 7.15 15.29 14.91
C ASP A 192 6.81 14.27 16.02
N LYS A 193 5.51 14.02 16.23
CA LYS A 193 4.97 13.14 17.29
C LYS A 193 5.26 11.64 17.07
N LEU A 194 5.89 11.27 15.97
CA LEU A 194 6.14 9.90 15.54
C LEU A 194 7.08 9.17 16.53
N PRO A 195 6.65 8.06 17.18
CA PRO A 195 7.45 7.40 18.21
C PRO A 195 8.60 6.53 17.66
N GLY A 196 8.68 6.36 16.34
CA GLY A 196 9.73 5.59 15.65
C GLY A 196 10.42 6.43 14.57
N LYS A 197 11.42 5.83 13.93
CA LYS A 197 12.16 6.46 12.82
C LYS A 197 11.45 6.26 11.47
N ILE A 198 11.90 7.03 10.49
CA ILE A 198 11.34 7.16 9.14
C ILE A 198 12.30 6.52 8.13
N SER A 199 11.78 5.80 7.14
CA SER A 199 12.53 5.33 5.96
C SER A 199 12.17 6.20 4.74
N LEU A 200 13.15 6.86 4.12
CA LEU A 200 12.91 7.78 3.00
C LEU A 200 13.17 7.09 1.66
N SER A 201 12.22 7.05 0.73
CA SER A 201 12.50 6.68 -0.67
C SER A 201 12.63 7.91 -1.55
N ALA A 202 13.71 7.99 -2.32
CA ALA A 202 13.98 9.07 -3.28
C ALA A 202 13.85 8.53 -4.71
N ASP A 203 12.91 9.09 -5.48
CA ASP A 203 12.56 8.67 -6.85
C ASP A 203 12.75 9.82 -7.84
N VAL A 204 13.27 9.55 -9.03
CA VAL A 204 13.21 10.49 -10.16
C VAL A 204 11.96 10.19 -10.99
N TRP A 205 11.17 11.23 -11.26
CA TRP A 205 9.98 11.20 -12.10
C TRP A 205 10.19 12.07 -13.33
N ASN A 206 9.79 11.58 -14.50
CA ASN A 206 9.95 12.31 -15.76
C ASN A 206 8.64 13.03 -16.10
N ALA A 207 8.73 14.29 -16.50
CA ALA A 207 7.59 15.04 -17.03
C ALA A 207 7.51 14.90 -18.57
N VAL A 208 6.49 15.52 -19.18
CA VAL A 208 6.35 15.54 -20.64
C VAL A 208 7.33 16.57 -21.22
N GLY A 209 8.50 16.10 -21.64
CA GLY A 209 9.64 16.90 -22.12
C GLY A 209 10.91 16.60 -21.31
N ASP A 210 11.94 17.43 -21.46
CA ASP A 210 13.26 17.23 -20.84
C ASP A 210 13.30 17.76 -19.37
N ALA A 211 12.30 17.43 -18.57
CA ALA A 211 12.16 17.93 -17.19
C ALA A 211 11.96 16.79 -16.19
N GLU A 212 12.88 16.71 -15.22
CA GLU A 212 12.91 15.68 -14.18
C GLU A 212 12.51 16.24 -12.81
N TYR A 213 11.94 15.40 -11.96
CA TYR A 213 11.47 15.77 -10.62
C TYR A 213 11.92 14.74 -9.57
N LEU A 214 12.57 15.22 -8.51
CA LEU A 214 12.94 14.45 -7.33
C LEU A 214 11.74 14.35 -6.38
N CYS A 215 11.15 13.16 -6.32
CA CYS A 215 10.07 12.80 -5.40
C CYS A 215 10.65 12.15 -4.14
N LEU A 216 10.59 12.84 -3.00
CA LEU A 216 11.01 12.31 -1.71
C LEU A 216 9.78 11.85 -0.93
N THR A 217 9.78 10.60 -0.49
CA THR A 217 8.65 9.95 0.18
C THR A 217 9.07 9.39 1.53
N SER A 218 8.41 9.78 2.62
CA SER A 218 8.60 9.15 3.93
C SER A 218 7.72 7.90 4.07
N ASN A 219 8.27 6.87 4.69
CA ASN A 219 7.60 5.59 4.97
C ASN A 219 7.88 5.22 6.43
N TYR A 220 6.84 4.90 7.21
CA TYR A 220 6.94 4.72 8.65
C TYR A 220 5.74 3.96 9.21
N ILE A 221 5.87 3.39 10.41
CA ILE A 221 4.76 2.73 11.12
C ILE A 221 4.22 3.69 12.20
N ASP A 222 2.96 4.08 12.09
CA ASP A 222 2.30 5.05 12.98
C ASP A 222 1.93 4.47 14.36
N GLU A 223 1.48 5.32 15.29
CA GLU A 223 1.07 4.89 16.65
C GLU A 223 0.04 3.75 16.64
N SER A 224 -0.87 3.74 15.66
CA SER A 224 -1.90 2.72 15.48
C SER A 224 -1.38 1.41 14.85
N TRP A 225 -0.07 1.34 14.61
CA TRP A 225 0.65 0.26 13.94
C TRP A 225 0.20 0.02 12.49
N GLN A 226 -0.15 1.09 11.77
CA GLN A 226 -0.33 1.04 10.31
C GLN A 226 0.92 1.54 9.60
N LEU A 227 1.32 0.84 8.53
CA LEU A 227 2.37 1.29 7.63
C LEU A 227 1.82 2.45 6.78
N ARG A 228 2.50 3.60 6.86
CA ARG A 228 2.16 4.83 6.15
C ARG A 228 3.26 5.18 5.16
N ARG A 229 2.82 5.79 4.05
CA ARG A 229 3.65 6.40 3.02
C ARG A 229 3.13 7.83 2.82
N ARG A 230 4.00 8.82 2.77
CA ARG A 230 3.66 10.23 2.47
C ARG A 230 4.69 10.86 1.54
N ILE A 231 4.27 11.48 0.44
CA ILE A 231 5.17 12.29 -0.40
C ILE A 231 5.46 13.60 0.33
N LEU A 232 6.73 13.92 0.56
CA LEU A 232 7.15 15.14 1.25
C LEU A 232 7.53 16.24 0.26
N ASN A 233 8.38 15.91 -0.71
CA ASN A 233 8.88 16.84 -1.71
C ASN A 233 8.70 16.27 -3.12
N PHE A 234 8.52 17.18 -4.07
CA PHE A 234 8.43 16.89 -5.50
C PHE A 234 9.11 18.03 -6.26
N ILE A 235 10.44 18.04 -6.23
CA ILE A 235 11.28 19.18 -6.60
C ILE A 235 11.80 18.99 -8.02
N ARG A 236 11.62 19.98 -8.89
CA ARG A 236 12.22 19.95 -10.23
C ARG A 236 13.75 19.95 -10.12
N ILE A 237 14.38 19.00 -10.79
CA ILE A 237 15.83 18.89 -10.92
C ILE A 237 16.27 19.66 -12.18
N ASP A 238 17.50 20.16 -12.19
CA ASP A 238 18.13 20.67 -13.41
C ASP A 238 18.65 19.49 -14.27
N PRO A 239 18.47 19.49 -15.61
CA PRO A 239 19.03 18.44 -16.48
C PRO A 239 20.56 18.32 -16.44
N SER A 240 21.28 19.33 -15.93
CA SER A 240 22.73 19.32 -15.74
C SER A 240 23.18 18.93 -14.31
N HIS A 241 22.28 18.37 -13.50
CA HIS A 241 22.57 18.06 -12.11
C HIS A 241 23.73 17.08 -11.91
N THR A 242 24.50 17.31 -10.86
CA THR A 242 25.47 16.35 -10.32
C THR A 242 24.88 15.59 -9.13
N GLU A 243 25.49 14.46 -8.79
CA GLU A 243 25.20 13.69 -7.58
C GLU A 243 25.32 14.57 -6.32
N ASP A 244 26.31 15.47 -6.30
CA ASP A 244 26.50 16.51 -5.28
C ASP A 244 25.21 17.33 -5.11
N MET A 245 24.71 17.93 -6.19
CA MET A 245 23.51 18.79 -6.17
C MET A 245 22.27 18.04 -5.68
N VAL A 246 22.09 16.78 -6.07
CA VAL A 246 20.99 15.94 -5.59
C VAL A 246 21.16 15.61 -4.11
N SER A 247 22.39 15.31 -3.65
CA SER A 247 22.65 15.03 -2.23
C SER A 247 22.41 16.25 -1.34
N GLU A 248 22.78 17.46 -1.78
CA GLU A 248 22.49 18.71 -1.08
C GLU A 248 20.98 19.03 -1.07
N ALA A 249 20.26 18.76 -2.17
CA ALA A 249 18.82 18.93 -2.24
C ALA A 249 18.09 18.01 -1.24
N ILE A 250 18.50 16.74 -1.13
CA ILE A 250 17.93 15.79 -0.16
C ILE A 250 18.25 16.24 1.27
N MET A 251 19.51 16.58 1.58
CA MET A 251 19.88 17.09 2.91
C MET A 251 19.10 18.34 3.30
N SER A 252 18.93 19.29 2.36
CA SER A 252 18.12 20.48 2.56
C SER A 252 16.65 20.16 2.87
N CYS A 253 16.09 19.12 2.23
CA CYS A 253 14.74 18.64 2.54
C CYS A 253 14.67 17.97 3.92
N LEU A 254 15.63 17.10 4.27
CA LEU A 254 15.69 16.44 5.58
C LEU A 254 15.72 17.46 6.73
N MET A 255 16.48 18.54 6.57
CA MET A 255 16.53 19.65 7.54
C MET A 255 15.25 20.50 7.52
N TYR A 256 14.67 20.77 6.35
CA TYR A 256 13.44 21.55 6.22
C TYR A 256 12.21 20.89 6.89
N TRP A 257 12.18 19.55 6.91
CA TRP A 257 11.14 18.75 7.57
C TRP A 257 11.49 18.35 9.03
N ASP A 258 12.68 18.71 9.54
CA ASP A 258 13.21 18.29 10.87
C ASP A 258 13.21 16.76 11.09
N ILE A 259 13.57 16.00 10.04
CA ILE A 259 13.59 14.53 10.02
C ILE A 259 14.99 13.93 9.85
N ASP A 260 16.04 14.72 9.75
CA ASP A 260 17.44 14.26 9.64
C ASP A 260 17.83 13.32 10.79
N ARG A 261 17.46 13.68 12.03
CA ARG A 261 17.63 12.90 13.26
C ARG A 261 16.73 11.67 13.34
N LYS A 262 15.60 11.70 12.62
CA LYS A 262 14.56 10.66 12.62
C LYS A 262 14.71 9.68 11.46
N LEU A 263 15.73 9.82 10.61
CA LEU A 263 15.97 8.93 9.47
C LEU A 263 16.57 7.58 9.93
N PHE A 264 15.98 6.48 9.46
CA PHE A 264 16.45 5.10 9.68
C PHE A 264 17.24 4.58 8.48
N SER A 265 16.64 4.67 7.30
CA SER A 265 17.21 4.21 6.04
C SER A 265 16.77 5.10 4.87
N MET A 266 17.51 5.02 3.77
CA MET A 266 17.19 5.67 2.52
C MET A 266 17.14 4.64 1.40
N ILE A 267 16.06 4.69 0.60
CA ILE A 267 15.78 3.74 -0.46
C ILE A 267 15.99 4.43 -1.79
N LEU A 268 16.98 3.93 -2.53
CA LEU A 268 17.41 4.46 -3.81
C LEU A 268 17.24 3.43 -4.93
N ASP A 269 17.46 3.89 -6.17
CA ASP A 269 17.42 3.03 -7.34
C ASP A 269 18.73 2.29 -7.56
N SER A 270 18.68 1.21 -8.34
CA SER A 270 19.82 0.38 -8.71
C SER A 270 20.62 0.98 -9.87
N CYS A 271 20.89 2.29 -9.81
CA CYS A 271 21.75 3.02 -10.74
C CYS A 271 23.04 3.44 -10.04
N SER A 272 24.17 3.48 -10.75
CA SER A 272 25.48 3.79 -10.17
C SER A 272 25.55 5.18 -9.55
N THR A 273 24.86 6.17 -10.13
CA THR A 273 24.79 7.54 -9.58
C THR A 273 24.12 7.63 -8.21
N CYS A 274 23.28 6.64 -7.85
CA CYS A 274 22.67 6.58 -6.54
C CYS A 274 23.65 6.19 -5.42
N ASP A 275 24.74 5.47 -5.73
CA ASP A 275 25.68 4.98 -4.71
C ASP A 275 26.39 6.14 -4.01
N ASN A 276 26.88 7.12 -4.78
CA ASN A 276 27.55 8.29 -4.24
C ASN A 276 26.58 9.18 -3.44
N ILE A 277 25.31 9.26 -3.83
CA ILE A 277 24.26 9.98 -3.08
C ILE A 277 24.01 9.29 -1.73
N ALA A 278 23.92 7.95 -1.72
CA ALA A 278 23.73 7.17 -0.49
C ALA A 278 24.88 7.40 0.51
N VAL A 279 26.13 7.28 0.04
CA VAL A 279 27.34 7.44 0.87
C VAL A 279 27.45 8.85 1.42
N ARG A 280 27.33 9.90 0.59
CA ARG A 280 27.47 11.31 1.02
C ARG A 280 26.46 11.72 2.09
N ILE A 281 25.22 11.23 1.99
CA ILE A 281 24.17 11.49 2.97
C ILE A 281 24.42 10.66 4.24
N GLY A 282 24.82 9.39 4.08
CA GLY A 282 25.23 8.52 5.18
C GLY A 282 26.34 9.14 6.02
N ASP A 283 27.46 9.53 5.41
CA ASP A 283 28.63 10.13 6.08
C ASP A 283 28.27 11.34 6.93
N ARG A 284 27.41 12.24 6.43
CA ARG A 284 26.95 13.43 7.18
C ARG A 284 26.11 13.06 8.39
N LEU A 285 25.24 12.07 8.27
CA LEU A 285 24.41 11.59 9.37
C LEU A 285 25.22 10.73 10.37
N LEU A 286 26.30 10.08 9.93
CA LEU A 286 27.25 9.36 10.77
C LEU A 286 28.14 10.29 11.59
N GLN A 287 28.65 11.38 10.98
CA GLN A 287 29.39 12.44 11.70
C GLN A 287 28.56 13.01 12.87
N ASN A 288 27.25 13.16 12.68
CA ASN A 288 26.31 13.61 13.69
C ASN A 288 25.75 12.50 14.60
N ARG A 289 26.12 11.23 14.37
CA ARG A 289 25.63 10.02 15.08
C ARG A 289 24.11 9.84 15.06
N PHE A 290 23.45 10.18 13.95
CA PHE A 290 22.00 10.02 13.80
C PHE A 290 21.57 8.64 13.26
N LEU A 291 22.47 7.91 12.60
CA LEU A 291 22.20 6.55 12.09
C LEU A 291 22.54 5.47 13.12
N TYR A 292 21.71 4.43 13.18
CA TYR A 292 22.00 3.22 13.97
C TYR A 292 23.01 2.31 13.26
N CYS A 293 23.73 1.49 14.03
CA CYS A 293 24.67 0.46 13.54
C CYS A 293 25.66 0.99 12.47
N ASN A 294 26.17 2.22 12.66
CA ASN A 294 27.04 2.89 11.71
C ASN A 294 26.53 2.90 10.25
N GLY A 295 25.21 2.89 10.06
CA GLY A 295 24.59 2.94 8.73
C GLY A 295 24.49 1.60 8.00
N GLN A 296 24.76 0.45 8.64
CA GLN A 296 24.63 -0.90 8.04
C GLN A 296 23.25 -1.21 7.45
N LEU A 297 22.19 -0.51 7.87
CA LEU A 297 20.82 -0.64 7.36
C LEU A 297 20.35 0.61 6.60
N PHE A 298 21.28 1.52 6.26
CA PHE A 298 20.95 2.82 5.68
C PHE A 298 20.74 2.78 4.17
N ASP A 299 21.72 2.27 3.41
CA ASP A 299 21.62 2.14 1.94
C ASP A 299 20.81 0.90 1.56
N ILE A 300 19.51 1.09 1.30
CA ILE A 300 18.60 0.03 0.87
C ILE A 300 18.22 0.27 -0.59
N ARG A 301 18.06 -0.79 -1.38
CA ARG A 301 17.70 -0.70 -2.80
C ARG A 301 16.33 -1.31 -3.09
N CYS A 302 15.69 -0.80 -4.13
CA CYS A 302 14.38 -1.25 -4.56
C CYS A 302 14.47 -2.65 -5.21
N ALA A 303 13.94 -3.67 -4.51
CA ALA A 303 13.85 -5.07 -4.98
C ALA A 303 13.14 -5.19 -6.33
N ALA A 304 12.06 -4.41 -6.54
CA ALA A 304 11.36 -4.39 -7.82
C ALA A 304 12.20 -3.79 -8.96
N ASN A 305 13.13 -2.87 -8.68
CA ASN A 305 13.93 -2.23 -9.72
C ASN A 305 15.10 -3.12 -10.16
N VAL A 306 15.70 -3.91 -9.26
CA VAL A 306 16.67 -4.96 -9.68
C VAL A 306 15.98 -6.08 -10.46
N ILE A 307 14.76 -6.49 -10.09
CA ILE A 307 13.97 -7.45 -10.87
C ILE A 307 13.63 -6.87 -12.25
N ASN A 308 13.10 -5.65 -12.33
CA ASN A 308 12.79 -5.00 -13.60
C ASN A 308 14.05 -4.83 -14.47
N ALA A 309 15.22 -4.55 -13.89
CA ALA A 309 16.49 -4.52 -14.59
C ALA A 309 16.92 -5.91 -15.12
N MET A 310 16.78 -6.98 -14.32
CA MET A 310 17.02 -8.35 -14.79
C MET A 310 16.09 -8.72 -15.96
N VAL A 311 14.81 -8.36 -15.86
CA VAL A 311 13.83 -8.55 -16.94
C VAL A 311 14.25 -7.81 -18.22
N GLN A 312 14.84 -6.61 -18.13
CA GLN A 312 15.38 -5.92 -19.32
C GLN A 312 16.48 -6.72 -20.01
N HIS A 313 17.41 -7.31 -19.25
CA HIS A 313 18.50 -8.11 -19.81
C HIS A 313 17.99 -9.45 -20.37
N ALA A 314 16.98 -10.05 -19.75
CA ALA A 314 16.34 -11.27 -20.23
C ALA A 314 15.58 -11.03 -21.55
N LEU A 315 14.67 -10.05 -21.60
CA LEU A 315 13.90 -9.70 -22.80
C LEU A 315 14.78 -9.12 -23.91
N GLY A 316 15.82 -8.36 -23.56
CA GLY A 316 16.79 -7.83 -24.52
C GLY A 316 17.57 -8.95 -25.24
N ALA A 317 17.91 -10.02 -24.54
CA ALA A 317 18.61 -11.18 -25.11
C ALA A 317 17.75 -11.90 -26.17
N VAL A 318 16.48 -12.17 -25.88
CA VAL A 318 15.55 -12.85 -26.81
C VAL A 318 14.73 -11.88 -27.69
N SER A 319 15.16 -10.62 -27.80
CA SER A 319 14.36 -9.54 -28.40
C SER A 319 13.91 -9.81 -29.84
N GLU A 320 14.78 -10.39 -30.68
CA GLU A 320 14.42 -10.81 -32.04
C GLU A 320 13.33 -11.91 -32.06
N ILE A 321 13.39 -12.87 -31.13
CA ILE A 321 12.41 -13.95 -31.00
C ILE A 321 11.04 -13.39 -30.56
N VAL A 322 11.05 -12.42 -29.65
CA VAL A 322 9.82 -11.71 -29.23
C VAL A 322 9.22 -10.90 -30.38
N ILE A 323 10.05 -10.28 -31.24
CA ILE A 323 9.58 -9.59 -32.46
C ILE A 323 8.93 -10.60 -33.42
N LYS A 324 9.58 -11.73 -33.71
CA LYS A 324 8.99 -12.81 -34.53
C LYS A 324 7.62 -13.24 -33.99
N ILE A 325 7.49 -13.51 -32.69
CA ILE A 325 6.22 -13.94 -32.07
C ILE A 325 5.13 -12.86 -32.22
N ARG A 326 5.47 -11.56 -32.07
CA ARG A 326 4.53 -10.46 -32.34
C ARG A 326 4.07 -10.42 -33.79
N GLU A 327 4.98 -10.61 -34.75
CA GLU A 327 4.65 -10.70 -36.18
C GLU A 327 3.74 -11.89 -36.48
N THR A 328 4.00 -13.06 -35.87
CA THR A 328 3.16 -14.26 -35.99
C THR A 328 1.74 -14.02 -35.49
N ILE A 329 1.59 -13.46 -34.28
CA ILE A 329 0.28 -13.18 -33.69
C ILE A 329 -0.44 -12.07 -34.48
N GLY A 330 0.29 -11.08 -34.99
CA GLY A 330 -0.22 -10.06 -35.91
C GLY A 330 -0.73 -10.65 -37.22
N TYR A 331 -0.01 -11.60 -37.82
CA TYR A 331 -0.43 -12.32 -39.03
C TYR A 331 -1.71 -13.12 -38.78
N ILE A 332 -1.76 -13.94 -37.72
CA ILE A 332 -2.94 -14.74 -37.36
C ILE A 332 -4.18 -13.85 -37.15
N LYS A 333 -4.01 -12.66 -36.57
CA LYS A 333 -5.10 -11.70 -36.34
C LYS A 333 -5.42 -10.78 -37.53
N SER A 334 -4.62 -10.78 -38.59
CA SER A 334 -4.83 -9.91 -39.75
C SER A 334 -6.11 -10.21 -40.53
N SER A 335 -6.61 -11.45 -40.45
CA SER A 335 -7.83 -11.88 -41.12
C SER A 335 -8.58 -12.93 -40.31
N GLN A 336 -9.91 -12.82 -40.26
CA GLN A 336 -10.79 -13.81 -39.65
C GLN A 336 -10.66 -15.20 -40.30
N ILE A 337 -10.23 -15.28 -41.57
CA ILE A 337 -10.00 -16.55 -42.27
C ILE A 337 -8.75 -17.26 -41.72
N ILE A 338 -7.68 -16.50 -41.46
CA ILE A 338 -6.43 -17.06 -40.89
C ILE A 338 -6.67 -17.48 -39.44
N LEU A 339 -7.37 -16.64 -38.67
CA LEU A 339 -7.79 -16.96 -37.31
C LEU A 339 -8.71 -18.19 -37.25
N ALA A 340 -9.63 -18.37 -38.21
CA ALA A 340 -10.47 -19.55 -38.30
C ALA A 340 -9.63 -20.83 -38.54
N LYS A 341 -8.75 -20.83 -39.56
CA LYS A 341 -7.82 -21.94 -39.83
C LYS A 341 -6.96 -22.29 -38.60
N PHE A 342 -6.41 -21.28 -37.93
CA PHE A 342 -5.62 -21.48 -36.71
C PHE A 342 -6.43 -22.15 -35.59
N ASN A 343 -7.68 -21.72 -35.39
CA ASN A 343 -8.62 -22.32 -34.45
C ASN A 343 -9.15 -23.70 -34.87
N GLU A 344 -8.93 -24.13 -36.11
CA GLU A 344 -9.19 -25.49 -36.59
C GLU A 344 -7.98 -26.39 -36.31
N MET A 345 -6.78 -25.99 -36.73
CA MET A 345 -5.53 -26.70 -36.41
C MET A 345 -5.30 -26.86 -34.90
N ALA A 346 -5.68 -25.86 -34.08
CA ALA A 346 -5.61 -25.97 -32.62
C ALA A 346 -6.52 -27.06 -32.03
N LYS A 347 -7.65 -27.37 -32.68
CA LYS A 347 -8.53 -28.49 -32.29
C LYS A 347 -7.97 -29.83 -32.75
N GLU A 348 -7.31 -29.87 -33.91
CA GLU A 348 -6.68 -31.08 -34.46
C GLU A 348 -5.48 -31.51 -33.58
N VAL A 349 -4.68 -30.56 -33.10
CA VAL A 349 -3.63 -30.79 -32.08
C VAL A 349 -4.21 -31.09 -30.68
N GLY A 350 -5.50 -30.81 -30.46
CA GLY A 350 -6.19 -31.10 -29.19
C GLY A 350 -5.93 -30.09 -28.07
N ILE A 351 -5.57 -28.84 -28.40
CA ILE A 351 -5.35 -27.79 -27.40
C ILE A 351 -6.67 -27.43 -26.72
N LEU A 352 -6.75 -27.71 -25.41
CA LEU A 352 -7.91 -27.42 -24.56
C LEU A 352 -7.85 -26.01 -23.91
N SER A 353 -6.83 -25.20 -24.22
CA SER A 353 -6.67 -23.87 -23.61
C SER A 353 -7.77 -22.91 -24.03
N GLN A 354 -8.35 -22.22 -23.04
CA GLN A 354 -9.30 -21.13 -23.27
C GLN A 354 -8.60 -19.78 -23.47
N LYS A 355 -7.26 -19.72 -23.36
CA LYS A 355 -6.48 -18.52 -23.64
C LYS A 355 -6.38 -18.34 -25.17
N GLY A 356 -6.91 -17.24 -25.69
CA GLY A 356 -6.62 -16.82 -27.07
C GLY A 356 -5.30 -16.07 -27.15
N LEU A 357 -4.54 -16.26 -28.24
CA LEU A 357 -3.34 -15.46 -28.52
C LEU A 357 -3.61 -13.96 -28.36
N CYS A 358 -2.71 -13.24 -27.69
CA CYS A 358 -2.76 -11.80 -27.48
C CYS A 358 -1.47 -11.14 -28.00
N LEU A 359 -1.57 -9.89 -28.47
CA LEU A 359 -0.38 -9.06 -28.61
C LEU A 359 -0.12 -8.40 -27.27
N ASP A 360 1.15 -8.26 -26.91
CA ASP A 360 1.55 -7.60 -25.68
C ASP A 360 1.53 -6.07 -25.81
N ASN A 361 1.47 -5.41 -24.67
CA ASN A 361 1.83 -4.00 -24.57
C ASN A 361 3.34 -3.93 -24.31
N ALA A 362 4.12 -3.47 -25.28
CA ALA A 362 5.58 -3.35 -25.15
C ALA A 362 6.05 -2.38 -24.04
N SER A 363 5.17 -1.61 -23.40
CA SER A 363 5.51 -0.86 -22.16
C SER A 363 5.32 -1.67 -20.87
N GLN A 364 4.81 -2.91 -20.93
CA GLN A 364 4.46 -3.76 -19.78
C GLN A 364 4.94 -5.22 -19.91
N TRP A 365 6.01 -5.58 -19.19
CA TRP A 365 6.68 -6.88 -19.36
C TRP A 365 5.87 -8.10 -18.88
N ASN A 366 4.89 -7.92 -17.98
CA ASN A 366 3.94 -8.98 -17.63
C ASN A 366 2.99 -9.33 -18.78
N SER A 367 2.68 -8.38 -19.66
CA SER A 367 1.91 -8.63 -20.87
C SER A 367 2.75 -9.35 -21.92
N THR A 368 4.05 -9.02 -22.02
CA THR A 368 5.02 -9.78 -22.82
C THR A 368 5.15 -11.21 -22.30
N TYR A 369 5.27 -11.41 -20.97
CA TYR A 369 5.22 -12.73 -20.35
C TYR A 369 3.95 -13.50 -20.74
N SER A 370 2.77 -12.88 -20.59
CA SER A 370 1.49 -13.52 -20.91
C SER A 370 1.38 -13.91 -22.39
N MET A 371 1.89 -13.06 -23.30
CA MET A 371 1.97 -13.38 -24.73
C MET A 371 2.88 -14.59 -24.99
N LEU A 372 4.05 -14.65 -24.34
CA LEU A 372 5.00 -15.75 -24.51
C LEU A 372 4.50 -17.06 -23.88
N GLU A 373 3.85 -17.00 -22.73
CA GLU A 373 3.20 -18.16 -22.09
C GLU A 373 2.17 -18.80 -23.04
N VAL A 374 1.30 -17.98 -23.66
CA VAL A 374 0.32 -18.48 -24.63
C VAL A 374 0.98 -18.90 -25.95
N ALA A 375 2.01 -18.19 -26.44
CA ALA A 375 2.73 -18.62 -27.64
C ALA A 375 3.39 -20.00 -27.47
N LEU A 376 3.86 -20.32 -26.26
CA LEU A 376 4.40 -21.64 -25.91
C LEU A 376 3.30 -22.70 -25.76
N GLU A 377 2.14 -22.37 -25.17
CA GLU A 377 0.96 -23.27 -25.16
C GLU A 377 0.54 -23.70 -26.58
N PHE A 378 0.74 -22.83 -27.57
CA PHE A 378 0.38 -23.07 -28.98
C PHE A 378 1.56 -23.46 -29.89
N LYS A 379 2.76 -23.78 -29.36
CA LYS A 379 3.99 -24.05 -30.16
C LYS A 379 3.71 -24.95 -31.39
N ASP A 380 3.09 -26.10 -31.18
CA ASP A 380 2.91 -27.11 -32.23
C ASP A 380 1.94 -26.65 -33.32
N VAL A 381 0.93 -25.84 -32.98
CA VAL A 381 0.01 -25.23 -33.95
C VAL A 381 0.69 -24.11 -34.74
N LEU A 382 1.63 -23.39 -34.13
CA LEU A 382 2.42 -22.36 -34.81
C LEU A 382 3.42 -22.99 -35.81
N ILE A 383 3.94 -24.18 -35.51
CA ILE A 383 4.73 -24.99 -36.44
C ILE A 383 3.85 -25.48 -37.60
N LEU A 384 2.67 -26.08 -37.32
CA LEU A 384 1.74 -26.52 -38.36
C LEU A 384 1.23 -25.37 -39.25
N LEU A 385 1.04 -24.17 -38.70
CA LEU A 385 0.72 -22.97 -39.49
C LEU A 385 1.85 -22.63 -40.48
N GLN A 386 3.11 -22.79 -40.06
CA GLN A 386 4.29 -22.53 -40.90
C GLN A 386 4.45 -23.57 -42.02
N GLU A 387 4.05 -24.81 -41.80
CA GLU A 387 4.05 -25.87 -42.82
C GLU A 387 2.90 -25.72 -43.84
N ASN A 388 1.73 -25.24 -43.39
CA ASN A 388 0.50 -25.20 -44.19
C ASN A 388 0.21 -23.86 -44.90
N ASP A 389 0.80 -22.74 -44.50
CA ASP A 389 0.54 -21.43 -45.13
C ASP A 389 1.79 -20.82 -45.80
N THR A 390 1.87 -20.96 -47.13
CA THR A 390 2.98 -20.43 -47.95
C THR A 390 3.07 -18.90 -47.99
N ALA A 391 2.07 -18.16 -47.48
CA ALA A 391 2.15 -16.71 -47.36
C ALA A 391 2.86 -16.28 -46.06
N TYR A 392 2.92 -17.16 -45.07
CA TYR A 392 3.59 -16.94 -43.79
C TYR A 392 5.10 -17.19 -43.91
N LYS A 393 5.92 -16.28 -43.35
CA LYS A 393 7.39 -16.27 -43.57
C LYS A 393 8.23 -16.26 -42.30
N VAL A 394 7.60 -16.19 -41.13
CA VAL A 394 8.31 -16.01 -39.85
C VAL A 394 8.64 -17.38 -39.26
N CYS A 395 9.87 -17.84 -39.45
CA CYS A 395 10.36 -19.10 -38.89
C CYS A 395 11.03 -18.90 -37.52
N LEU A 396 10.62 -19.70 -36.53
CA LEU A 396 11.35 -19.92 -35.29
C LEU A 396 11.98 -21.31 -35.33
N SER A 397 13.30 -21.38 -35.16
CA SER A 397 14.04 -22.63 -35.02
C SER A 397 13.82 -23.27 -33.64
N ASP A 398 14.09 -24.57 -33.49
CA ASP A 398 13.96 -25.25 -32.20
C ASP A 398 14.84 -24.65 -31.10
N VAL A 399 16.05 -24.17 -31.45
CA VAL A 399 16.94 -23.46 -30.52
C VAL A 399 16.32 -22.14 -30.04
N GLU A 400 15.57 -21.43 -30.90
CA GLU A 400 14.83 -20.24 -30.49
C GLU A 400 13.65 -20.60 -29.58
N TRP A 401 12.96 -21.72 -29.85
CA TRP A 401 11.90 -22.25 -28.99
C TRP A 401 12.42 -22.69 -27.61
N GLU A 402 13.58 -23.35 -27.53
CA GLU A 402 14.22 -23.71 -26.27
C GLU A 402 14.61 -22.47 -25.47
N ARG A 403 15.22 -21.47 -26.13
CA ARG A 403 15.66 -20.22 -25.48
C ARG A 403 14.49 -19.38 -24.99
N ILE A 404 13.41 -19.24 -25.77
CA ILE A 404 12.23 -18.51 -25.33
C ILE A 404 11.45 -19.27 -24.25
N THR A 405 11.48 -20.61 -24.24
CA THR A 405 10.95 -21.43 -23.13
C THR A 405 11.73 -21.14 -21.83
N ALA A 406 13.06 -21.18 -21.88
CA ALA A 406 13.92 -20.87 -20.73
C ALA A 406 13.66 -19.46 -20.20
N VAL A 407 13.70 -18.43 -21.05
CA VAL A 407 13.47 -17.04 -20.63
C VAL A 407 12.03 -16.82 -20.13
N THR A 408 11.02 -17.47 -20.71
CA THR A 408 9.64 -17.37 -20.20
C THR A 408 9.51 -17.97 -18.80
N SER A 409 10.25 -19.04 -18.48
CA SER A 409 10.32 -19.56 -17.12
C SER A 409 10.95 -18.58 -16.12
N TYR A 410 11.90 -17.75 -16.57
CA TYR A 410 12.53 -16.72 -15.73
C TYR A 410 11.55 -15.57 -15.47
N LEU A 411 10.88 -15.12 -16.54
CA LEU A 411 9.84 -14.09 -16.47
C LEU A 411 8.68 -14.51 -15.56
N LYS A 412 8.30 -15.80 -15.56
CA LYS A 412 7.28 -16.35 -14.66
C LYS A 412 7.62 -16.09 -13.19
N LEU A 413 8.82 -16.50 -12.75
CA LEU A 413 9.27 -16.31 -11.37
C LEU A 413 9.25 -14.82 -10.99
N PHE A 414 9.71 -13.94 -11.89
CA PHE A 414 9.68 -12.50 -11.67
C PHE A 414 8.25 -11.95 -11.59
N VAL A 415 7.30 -12.43 -12.41
CA VAL A 415 5.87 -12.06 -12.32
C VAL A 415 5.29 -12.51 -10.96
N GLU A 416 5.57 -13.74 -10.53
CA GLU A 416 5.07 -14.29 -9.27
C GLU A 416 5.57 -13.48 -8.05
N VAL A 417 6.87 -13.19 -7.99
CA VAL A 417 7.49 -12.39 -6.91
C VAL A 417 6.98 -10.94 -6.88
N ILE A 418 6.86 -10.29 -8.03
CA ILE A 418 6.33 -8.90 -8.10
C ILE A 418 4.85 -8.86 -7.72
N ASN A 419 4.05 -9.89 -8.05
CA ASN A 419 2.68 -10.01 -7.57
C ASN A 419 2.61 -10.15 -6.04
N VAL A 420 3.57 -10.82 -5.38
CA VAL A 420 3.65 -10.85 -3.91
C VAL A 420 3.96 -9.46 -3.34
N PHE A 421 4.92 -8.73 -3.92
CA PHE A 421 5.27 -7.37 -3.47
C PHE A 421 4.11 -6.38 -3.64
N THR A 422 3.31 -6.53 -4.70
CA THR A 422 2.19 -5.61 -5.02
C THR A 422 0.84 -5.99 -4.40
N LYS A 423 0.74 -7.17 -3.77
CA LYS A 423 -0.51 -7.70 -3.17
C LYS A 423 -1.14 -6.77 -2.11
N ASN A 424 -0.31 -6.05 -1.37
CA ASN A 424 -0.73 -5.06 -0.36
C ASN A 424 -0.31 -3.66 -0.83
N LYS A 425 -1.13 -2.63 -0.55
CA LYS A 425 -0.81 -1.25 -0.94
C LYS A 425 0.57 -0.79 -0.45
N TYR A 426 0.92 -1.18 0.78
CA TYR A 426 2.26 -1.07 1.36
C TYR A 426 2.61 -2.40 2.05
N PRO A 427 3.51 -3.23 1.49
CA PRO A 427 4.00 -4.46 2.13
C PRO A 427 5.07 -4.15 3.20
N THR A 428 5.11 -4.96 4.26
CA THR A 428 6.16 -4.87 5.30
C THR A 428 7.43 -5.61 4.88
N ALA A 429 8.60 -5.13 5.35
CA ALA A 429 9.91 -5.60 4.90
C ALA A 429 10.16 -7.12 5.02
N ASN A 430 9.54 -7.79 6.01
CA ASN A 430 9.66 -9.25 6.23
C ASN A 430 9.15 -10.10 5.05
N ILE A 431 8.26 -9.56 4.21
CA ILE A 431 7.68 -10.28 3.06
C ILE A 431 8.74 -10.57 1.99
N TYR A 432 9.76 -9.72 1.87
CA TYR A 432 10.69 -9.74 0.75
C TYR A 432 11.78 -10.81 0.85
N PHE A 433 12.23 -11.16 2.06
CA PHE A 433 13.34 -12.11 2.25
C PHE A 433 13.12 -13.49 1.62
N PRO A 434 12.02 -14.23 1.89
CA PRO A 434 11.83 -15.56 1.28
C PRO A 434 11.76 -15.50 -0.25
N GLU A 435 10.99 -14.56 -0.81
CA GLU A 435 10.84 -14.38 -2.26
C GLU A 435 12.20 -14.09 -2.94
N LEU A 436 13.05 -13.27 -2.30
CA LEU A 436 14.38 -12.93 -2.81
C LEU A 436 15.41 -14.05 -2.60
N CYS A 437 15.28 -14.85 -1.53
CA CYS A 437 16.03 -16.10 -1.38
C CYS A 437 15.66 -17.11 -2.48
N ASP A 438 14.37 -17.26 -2.79
CA ASP A 438 13.91 -18.16 -3.85
C ASP A 438 14.43 -17.67 -5.22
N VAL A 439 14.43 -16.37 -5.50
CA VAL A 439 15.09 -15.79 -6.70
C VAL A 439 16.59 -16.07 -6.73
N LYS A 440 17.30 -15.89 -5.61
CA LYS A 440 18.74 -16.20 -5.49
C LYS A 440 19.03 -17.66 -5.82
N LEU A 441 18.22 -18.60 -5.31
CA LEU A 441 18.37 -20.04 -5.57
C LEU A 441 18.09 -20.39 -7.03
N HIS A 442 17.03 -19.85 -7.63
CA HIS A 442 16.75 -20.05 -9.06
C HIS A 442 17.86 -19.49 -9.95
N LEU A 443 18.41 -18.31 -9.65
CA LEU A 443 19.56 -17.75 -10.38
C LEU A 443 20.81 -18.64 -10.27
N ILE A 444 21.06 -19.25 -9.10
CA ILE A 444 22.15 -20.22 -8.92
C ILE A 444 21.93 -21.50 -9.73
N GLU A 445 20.67 -21.96 -9.88
CA GLU A 445 20.34 -23.14 -10.69
C GLU A 445 20.40 -22.85 -12.19
N TRP A 446 19.89 -21.70 -12.64
CA TRP A 446 19.89 -21.29 -14.05
C TRP A 446 21.30 -21.14 -14.62
N CYS A 447 22.29 -20.74 -13.80
CA CYS A 447 23.71 -20.75 -14.18
C CYS A 447 24.22 -22.16 -14.58
N LYS A 448 23.57 -23.25 -14.15
CA LYS A 448 23.98 -24.64 -14.45
C LYS A 448 23.36 -25.19 -15.74
N ASN A 449 22.63 -24.38 -16.51
CA ASN A 449 21.99 -24.82 -17.75
C ASN A 449 23.03 -25.32 -18.78
N SER A 450 22.66 -26.31 -19.59
CA SER A 450 23.51 -26.91 -20.62
C SER A 450 23.64 -26.09 -21.90
N ASP A 451 22.70 -25.19 -22.21
CA ASP A 451 22.90 -24.17 -23.27
C ASP A 451 23.79 -23.04 -22.70
N GLU A 452 24.95 -22.84 -23.35
CA GLU A 452 25.97 -21.85 -22.96
C GLU A 452 25.44 -20.40 -23.01
N TYR A 453 24.56 -20.08 -23.96
CA TYR A 453 23.96 -18.75 -24.10
C TYR A 453 22.96 -18.49 -22.95
N ILE A 454 22.20 -19.50 -22.54
CA ILE A 454 21.27 -19.43 -21.40
C ILE A 454 22.02 -19.39 -20.06
N SER A 455 23.08 -20.20 -19.87
CA SER A 455 23.95 -20.12 -18.69
C SER A 455 24.66 -18.77 -18.59
N SER A 456 25.14 -18.22 -19.72
CA SER A 456 25.74 -16.88 -19.80
C SER A 456 24.73 -15.77 -19.47
N LEU A 457 23.50 -15.87 -19.99
CA LEU A 457 22.41 -14.96 -19.64
C LEU A 457 22.09 -15.02 -18.13
N ALA A 458 21.86 -16.21 -17.58
CA ALA A 458 21.59 -16.43 -16.17
C ALA A 458 22.70 -15.85 -15.27
N SER A 459 23.97 -16.02 -15.67
CA SER A 459 25.13 -15.47 -14.97
C SER A 459 25.15 -13.93 -14.98
N ARG A 460 24.73 -13.30 -16.08
CA ARG A 460 24.56 -11.83 -16.15
C ARG A 460 23.40 -11.32 -15.29
N LEU A 461 22.28 -12.06 -15.21
CA LEU A 461 21.18 -11.74 -14.31
C LEU A 461 21.64 -11.85 -12.85
N ARG A 462 22.34 -12.95 -12.53
CA ARG A 462 22.88 -13.21 -11.19
C ARG A 462 23.86 -12.14 -10.74
N SER A 463 24.80 -11.68 -11.57
CA SER A 463 25.73 -10.60 -11.18
C SER A 463 24.99 -9.37 -10.63
N LYS A 464 23.93 -8.95 -11.33
CA LYS A 464 23.11 -7.79 -10.94
C LYS A 464 22.27 -8.02 -9.69
N PHE A 465 21.84 -9.25 -9.45
CA PHE A 465 21.20 -9.63 -8.20
C PHE A 465 22.21 -9.69 -7.05
N ASP A 466 23.43 -10.15 -7.29
CA ASP A 466 24.47 -10.31 -6.28
C ASP A 466 24.98 -8.93 -5.81
N GLU A 467 25.10 -7.95 -6.72
CA GLU A 467 25.31 -6.52 -6.42
C GLU A 467 24.24 -5.93 -5.47
N TYR A 468 22.97 -6.29 -5.67
CA TYR A 468 21.85 -5.90 -4.81
C TYR A 468 21.89 -6.63 -3.46
N TRP A 469 22.20 -7.93 -3.49
CA TRP A 469 22.12 -8.84 -2.35
C TRP A 469 23.18 -8.55 -1.29
N GLU A 470 24.41 -8.25 -1.68
CA GLU A 470 25.46 -7.88 -0.71
C GLU A 470 25.12 -6.59 0.05
N LYS A 471 24.35 -5.66 -0.54
CA LYS A 471 23.84 -4.47 0.17
C LYS A 471 22.61 -4.77 1.05
N CYS A 472 21.64 -5.51 0.54
CA CYS A 472 20.31 -5.61 1.17
C CYS A 472 20.10 -6.84 2.07
N SER A 473 20.91 -7.90 1.92
CA SER A 473 20.68 -9.21 2.58
C SER A 473 20.61 -9.13 4.11
N LEU A 474 21.44 -8.31 4.75
CA LEU A 474 21.36 -8.08 6.20
C LEU A 474 20.01 -7.48 6.61
N GLY A 475 19.57 -6.40 5.95
CA GLY A 475 18.30 -5.74 6.26
C GLY A 475 17.07 -6.62 6.00
N LEU A 476 17.10 -7.41 4.92
CA LEU A 476 16.07 -8.41 4.63
C LEU A 476 16.05 -9.52 5.71
N SER A 477 17.22 -9.99 6.17
CA SER A 477 17.33 -11.02 7.20
C SER A 477 16.87 -10.54 8.59
N VAL A 478 17.22 -9.31 8.97
CA VAL A 478 16.72 -8.68 10.21
C VAL A 478 15.21 -8.51 10.14
N ALA A 479 14.66 -8.08 8.99
CA ALA A 479 13.21 -7.98 8.79
C ALA A 479 12.51 -9.36 8.89
N ALA A 480 13.11 -10.42 8.34
CA ALA A 480 12.59 -11.79 8.45
C ALA A 480 12.65 -12.34 9.89
N MET A 481 13.70 -12.02 10.65
CA MET A 481 13.85 -12.39 12.06
C MET A 481 12.74 -11.79 12.93
N LEU A 482 12.29 -10.58 12.59
CA LEU A 482 11.19 -9.86 13.26
C LEU A 482 9.80 -10.39 12.87
N ASP A 483 9.70 -11.44 12.05
CA ASP A 483 8.47 -12.22 11.89
C ASP A 483 8.47 -13.41 12.87
N PRO A 484 7.52 -13.49 13.83
CA PRO A 484 7.51 -14.53 14.85
C PRO A 484 7.24 -15.93 14.28
N ARG A 485 6.77 -16.03 13.02
CA ARG A 485 6.60 -17.30 12.30
C ARG A 485 7.92 -17.89 11.79
N PHE A 486 8.98 -17.08 11.77
CA PHE A 486 10.24 -17.38 11.09
C PHE A 486 11.45 -17.25 12.01
N LYS A 487 11.62 -16.10 12.68
CA LYS A 487 12.80 -15.79 13.53
C LYS A 487 14.11 -16.10 12.76
N MET A 488 15.18 -16.51 13.46
CA MET A 488 16.40 -16.99 12.78
C MET A 488 16.19 -18.28 11.97
N LYS A 489 15.12 -19.06 12.18
CA LYS A 489 14.93 -20.36 11.53
C LYS A 489 14.69 -20.29 10.02
N LEU A 490 14.32 -19.12 9.49
CA LEU A 490 14.25 -18.91 8.04
C LEU A 490 15.64 -18.57 7.44
N VAL A 491 16.52 -17.92 8.19
CA VAL A 491 17.92 -17.66 7.80
C VAL A 491 18.72 -18.96 7.88
N ASP A 492 18.60 -19.71 8.98
CA ASP A 492 19.15 -21.07 9.16
C ASP A 492 18.77 -22.03 8.01
N TYR A 493 17.60 -21.82 7.38
CA TYR A 493 17.11 -22.64 6.28
C TYR A 493 17.68 -22.21 4.91
N TYR A 494 17.67 -20.92 4.59
CA TYR A 494 18.08 -20.43 3.27
C TYR A 494 19.59 -20.26 3.12
N TYR A 495 20.30 -19.80 4.15
CA TYR A 495 21.72 -19.48 4.01
C TYR A 495 22.61 -20.69 3.68
N PRO A 496 22.38 -21.91 4.22
CA PRO A 496 23.08 -23.12 3.77
C PRO A 496 22.85 -23.47 2.30
N GLN A 497 21.67 -23.16 1.75
CA GLN A 497 21.35 -23.41 0.33
C GLN A 497 21.98 -22.37 -0.61
N ILE A 498 22.10 -21.12 -0.15
CA ILE A 498 22.68 -20.01 -0.93
C ILE A 498 24.22 -19.99 -0.86
N TYR A 499 24.80 -20.24 0.31
CA TYR A 499 26.23 -20.06 0.59
C TYR A 499 27.01 -21.36 0.84
N GLY A 500 26.34 -22.51 0.95
CA GLY A 500 26.97 -23.80 1.24
C GLY A 500 27.79 -23.76 2.54
N SER A 501 29.08 -24.09 2.44
CA SER A 501 30.03 -24.10 3.56
C SER A 501 30.25 -22.74 4.22
N MET A 502 30.02 -21.62 3.51
CA MET A 502 30.18 -20.26 4.05
C MET A 502 28.94 -19.74 4.81
N SER A 503 27.90 -20.57 4.97
CA SER A 503 26.65 -20.16 5.62
C SER A 503 26.79 -19.80 7.09
N GLY A 504 27.66 -20.49 7.85
CA GLY A 504 27.85 -20.25 9.28
C GLY A 504 28.24 -18.80 9.60
N SER A 505 29.30 -18.30 8.96
CA SER A 505 29.76 -16.91 9.18
C SER A 505 28.73 -15.86 8.74
N ARG A 506 27.92 -16.15 7.72
CA ARG A 506 26.83 -15.25 7.28
C ARG A 506 25.63 -15.27 8.23
N ILE A 507 25.37 -16.38 8.92
CA ILE A 507 24.35 -16.46 9.98
C ILE A 507 24.82 -15.71 11.24
N GLU A 508 26.10 -15.85 11.61
CA GLU A 508 26.72 -15.11 12.72
C GLU A 508 26.71 -13.59 12.46
N GLU A 509 27.09 -13.15 11.25
CA GLU A 509 27.02 -11.75 10.81
C GLU A 509 25.60 -11.15 10.96
N VAL A 510 24.57 -11.89 10.57
CA VAL A 510 23.17 -11.48 10.76
C VAL A 510 22.79 -11.42 12.24
N PHE A 511 23.21 -12.39 13.06
CA PHE A 511 22.87 -12.45 14.48
C PHE A 511 23.55 -11.33 15.28
N ASP A 512 24.79 -10.99 14.98
CA ASP A 512 25.49 -9.87 15.61
C ASP A 512 24.98 -8.51 15.10
N GLY A 513 24.55 -8.42 13.83
CA GLY A 513 23.81 -7.26 13.32
C GLY A 513 22.48 -7.03 14.05
N VAL A 514 21.72 -8.11 14.33
CA VAL A 514 20.51 -8.07 15.17
C VAL A 514 20.82 -7.56 16.57
N LYS A 515 21.86 -8.07 17.24
CA LYS A 515 22.26 -7.62 18.59
C LYS A 515 22.72 -6.16 18.61
N ALA A 516 23.51 -5.74 17.61
CA ALA A 516 23.98 -4.37 17.50
C ALA A 516 22.78 -3.41 17.38
N LEU A 517 21.81 -3.74 16.52
CA LEU A 517 20.61 -2.93 16.35
C LEU A 517 19.74 -2.92 17.61
N TYR A 518 19.62 -4.05 18.29
CA TYR A 518 18.90 -4.15 19.56
C TYR A 518 19.52 -3.26 20.65
N ASN A 519 20.85 -3.31 20.82
CA ASN A 519 21.57 -2.51 21.81
C ASN A 519 21.43 -1.01 21.57
N GLU A 520 21.54 -0.56 20.31
CA GLU A 520 21.28 0.82 19.90
C GLU A 520 19.86 1.29 20.23
N HIS A 521 18.85 0.46 20.00
CA HIS A 521 17.47 0.77 20.38
C HIS A 521 17.26 0.77 21.91
N SER A 522 17.98 -0.07 22.65
CA SER A 522 17.95 -0.09 24.12
C SER A 522 18.49 1.22 24.70
N ILE A 523 19.66 1.67 24.24
CA ILE A 523 20.30 2.93 24.66
C ILE A 523 19.40 4.14 24.36
N GLY A 524 18.74 4.15 23.20
CA GLY A 524 17.84 5.23 22.79
C GLY A 524 16.43 5.20 23.40
N SER A 525 16.08 4.21 24.23
CA SER A 525 14.69 3.99 24.66
C SER A 525 14.38 4.52 26.06
N PRO A 526 13.46 5.50 26.22
CA PRO A 526 12.94 5.90 27.53
C PRO A 526 12.01 4.84 28.18
N LEU A 527 11.80 3.70 27.52
CA LEU A 527 11.15 2.51 28.09
C LEU A 527 12.19 1.54 28.66
N ALA A 528 13.43 1.50 28.15
CA ALA A 528 14.50 0.71 28.76
C ALA A 528 14.90 1.25 30.15
N SER A 529 14.82 2.56 30.35
CA SER A 529 15.02 3.20 31.65
C SER A 529 13.88 2.99 32.65
N HIS A 530 12.72 2.43 32.25
CA HIS A 530 11.68 2.04 33.21
C HIS A 530 12.04 0.78 34.00
N ASP A 531 12.80 -0.15 33.42
CA ASP A 531 13.30 -1.37 34.09
C ASP A 531 14.53 -1.11 34.97
N GLN A 532 15.10 0.11 34.90
CA GLN A 532 16.24 0.58 35.72
C GLN A 532 15.89 1.81 36.58
N GLY A 533 14.64 2.29 36.49
CA GLY A 533 14.21 3.61 37.00
C GLY A 533 14.01 3.72 38.51
N LEU A 534 14.17 2.64 39.27
CA LEU A 534 14.09 2.63 40.74
C LEU A 534 15.44 2.86 41.44
N ALA A 535 16.51 3.13 40.68
CA ALA A 535 17.81 3.56 41.21
C ALA A 535 17.77 5.02 41.73
N TRP A 536 17.04 5.25 42.83
CA TRP A 536 17.03 6.53 43.54
C TRP A 536 18.45 6.92 43.95
N GLN A 537 18.89 8.10 43.52
CA GLN A 537 20.24 8.61 43.76
C GLN A 537 20.50 8.83 45.25
N VAL A 538 21.35 7.99 45.86
CA VAL A 538 21.86 8.20 47.22
C VAL A 538 23.00 9.23 47.16
N GLY A 539 22.64 10.51 47.08
CA GLY A 539 23.56 11.65 47.05
C GLY A 539 23.17 12.73 48.06
N ASN A 540 24.02 13.00 49.04
CA ASN A 540 23.78 14.02 50.06
C ASN A 540 24.08 15.44 49.51
N GLY A 541 23.04 16.21 49.17
CA GLY A 541 23.15 17.62 48.78
C GLY A 541 21.77 18.26 48.53
N PRO A 542 21.46 19.47 49.05
CA PRO A 542 20.09 20.00 49.03
C PRO A 542 19.83 21.08 47.96
N LEU A 543 18.53 21.31 47.70
CA LEU A 543 17.91 22.41 46.92
C LEU A 543 18.09 22.32 45.38
N LEU A 544 17.11 22.66 44.54
CA LEU A 544 15.69 22.96 44.75
C LEU A 544 14.93 22.85 43.40
N LEU A 545 13.78 22.17 43.37
CA LEU A 545 12.62 22.49 42.51
C LEU A 545 11.41 21.66 42.98
N GLN A 546 10.19 22.18 42.85
CA GLN A 546 9.03 21.67 43.60
C GLN A 546 7.73 21.73 42.79
N GLY A 547 7.02 20.60 42.73
CA GLY A 547 5.78 20.39 41.99
C GLY A 547 5.84 19.06 41.22
N SER A 548 4.89 18.13 41.30
CA SER A 548 3.59 18.14 41.99
C SER A 548 3.25 16.76 42.58
N ALA A 549 2.16 16.69 43.34
CA ALA A 549 1.51 15.47 43.87
C ALA A 549 2.39 14.51 44.71
N LYS A 550 2.17 14.51 46.04
CA LYS A 550 2.52 13.36 46.89
C LYS A 550 1.48 12.26 46.69
N ASP A 551 1.87 11.09 46.20
CA ASP A 551 1.20 9.84 46.59
C ASP A 551 2.07 9.12 47.62
N SER A 552 1.71 9.27 48.90
CA SER A 552 2.54 8.90 50.03
C SER A 552 1.91 7.77 50.83
N ARG A 553 1.64 6.65 50.16
CA ARG A 553 1.52 5.32 50.80
C ARG A 553 1.55 4.13 49.84
N ASP A 554 2.54 4.05 48.95
CA ASP A 554 2.82 2.77 48.32
C ASP A 554 3.24 1.76 49.40
N ARG A 555 2.42 0.71 49.55
CA ARG A 555 2.61 -0.37 50.53
C ARG A 555 3.48 -1.51 49.98
N LEU A 556 3.78 -1.49 48.67
CA LEU A 556 4.52 -2.53 47.97
C LEU A 556 6.01 -2.23 47.83
N MET A 557 6.51 -1.05 48.20
CA MET A 557 7.96 -0.76 48.19
C MET A 557 8.83 -1.84 48.88
N GLY A 558 8.31 -2.49 49.93
CA GLY A 558 8.99 -3.62 50.59
C GLY A 558 8.92 -4.94 49.80
N PHE A 559 7.87 -5.13 49.01
CA PHE A 559 7.71 -6.23 48.06
C PHE A 559 8.56 -6.02 46.80
N ASP A 560 8.64 -4.79 46.26
CA ASP A 560 9.50 -4.44 45.13
C ASP A 560 10.98 -4.63 45.50
N LYS A 561 11.35 -4.23 46.71
CA LYS A 561 12.67 -4.52 47.29
C LYS A 561 12.90 -6.04 47.43
N PHE A 562 11.94 -6.79 47.97
CA PHE A 562 12.03 -8.24 48.10
C PHE A 562 12.18 -8.94 46.73
N LEU A 563 11.47 -8.48 45.69
CA LEU A 563 11.66 -8.94 44.33
C LEU A 563 13.08 -8.64 43.84
N HIS A 564 13.55 -7.40 43.94
CA HIS A 564 14.92 -7.04 43.54
C HIS A 564 16.02 -7.83 44.28
N GLU A 565 15.83 -8.16 45.57
CA GLU A 565 16.76 -8.97 46.34
C GLU A 565 16.69 -10.47 46.00
N THR A 566 15.50 -10.99 45.65
CA THR A 566 15.30 -12.42 45.32
C THR A 566 15.63 -12.73 43.85
N SER A 567 15.41 -11.78 42.93
CA SER A 567 15.62 -11.96 41.49
C SER A 567 17.09 -11.96 41.05
N GLN A 568 18.05 -11.56 41.90
CA GLN A 568 19.48 -11.51 41.48
C GLN A 568 20.09 -12.90 41.20
N GLY A 569 19.38 -13.99 41.50
CA GLY A 569 19.77 -15.35 41.11
C GLY A 569 19.44 -15.73 39.66
N GLU A 570 18.53 -15.02 38.99
CA GLU A 570 18.19 -15.24 37.58
C GLU A 570 18.67 -14.06 36.73
N GLY A 571 19.62 -14.31 35.82
CA GLY A 571 20.13 -13.27 34.93
C GLY A 571 19.02 -12.70 34.04
N THR A 572 18.79 -11.39 34.12
CA THR A 572 17.68 -10.69 33.44
C THR A 572 17.80 -10.79 31.91
N LYS A 573 17.21 -11.84 31.33
CA LYS A 573 17.18 -12.06 29.88
C LYS A 573 16.59 -10.85 29.15
N SER A 574 17.22 -10.44 28.04
CA SER A 574 16.70 -9.35 27.21
C SER A 574 15.35 -9.74 26.58
N ASP A 575 14.61 -8.76 26.06
CA ASP A 575 13.36 -9.08 25.35
C ASP A 575 13.62 -9.79 24.00
N LEU A 576 14.80 -9.57 23.41
CA LEU A 576 15.33 -10.31 22.27
C LEU A 576 15.59 -11.80 22.61
N ASP A 577 16.25 -12.09 23.73
CA ASP A 577 16.49 -13.47 24.17
C ASP A 577 15.16 -14.20 24.40
N LYS A 578 14.23 -13.56 25.13
CA LYS A 578 12.88 -14.07 25.38
C LYS A 578 12.14 -14.36 24.06
N TYR A 579 12.18 -13.43 23.10
CA TYR A 579 11.57 -13.63 21.78
C TYR A 579 12.20 -14.78 20.99
N LEU A 580 13.53 -14.94 21.03
CA LEU A 580 14.25 -15.99 20.28
C LEU A 580 14.11 -17.39 20.90
N GLU A 581 14.03 -17.50 22.23
CA GLU A 581 13.80 -18.76 22.94
C GLU A 581 12.38 -19.33 22.73
N GLU A 582 11.40 -18.47 22.45
CA GLU A 582 10.02 -18.90 22.25
C GLU A 582 9.81 -19.71 20.95
N PRO A 583 8.83 -20.63 20.90
CA PRO A 583 8.50 -21.36 19.68
C PRO A 583 8.10 -20.44 18.53
N LEU A 584 8.20 -20.96 17.29
CA LEU A 584 7.71 -20.27 16.09
C LEU A 584 6.19 -20.17 16.10
N PHE A 585 5.67 -19.02 15.69
CA PHE A 585 4.23 -18.81 15.53
C PHE A 585 3.70 -19.56 14.28
N PRO A 586 2.50 -20.18 14.33
CA PRO A 586 1.97 -20.92 13.18
C PRO A 586 1.84 -20.07 11.90
N ARG A 587 2.21 -20.64 10.75
CA ARG A 587 2.03 -20.00 9.43
C ARG A 587 0.54 -19.93 9.08
N ASN A 588 -0.09 -18.78 9.36
CA ASN A 588 -1.41 -18.41 8.87
C ASN A 588 -1.30 -17.41 7.71
N VAL A 589 -2.25 -17.48 6.75
CA VAL A 589 -2.40 -16.56 5.62
C VAL A 589 -2.93 -15.20 6.11
N ASP A 590 -3.87 -15.19 7.06
CA ASP A 590 -4.47 -13.97 7.63
C ASP A 590 -3.61 -13.34 8.74
N PHE A 591 -2.31 -13.64 8.80
CA PHE A 591 -1.42 -13.14 9.85
C PHE A 591 -0.97 -11.70 9.59
N ASN A 592 -1.40 -10.78 10.43
CA ASN A 592 -0.94 -9.39 10.43
C ASN A 592 0.21 -9.19 11.45
N ILE A 593 1.44 -9.07 10.94
CA ILE A 593 2.67 -8.89 11.73
C ILE A 593 2.67 -7.59 12.56
N LEU A 594 2.14 -6.48 12.03
CA LEU A 594 2.11 -5.20 12.73
C LEU A 594 1.14 -5.24 13.92
N ASN A 595 -0.01 -5.87 13.76
CA ASN A 595 -0.94 -6.09 14.86
C ASN A 595 -0.39 -7.09 15.90
N TRP A 596 0.42 -8.07 15.48
CA TRP A 596 1.12 -8.95 16.44
C TRP A 596 2.08 -8.15 17.32
N TRP A 597 2.97 -7.34 16.72
CA TRP A 597 3.89 -6.48 17.49
C TRP A 597 3.17 -5.45 18.35
N ARG A 598 2.06 -4.87 17.86
CA ARG A 598 1.19 -3.98 18.66
C ARG A 598 0.70 -4.64 19.96
N VAL A 599 0.25 -5.89 19.89
CA VAL A 599 -0.25 -6.63 21.06
C VAL A 599 0.90 -7.04 21.99
N HIS A 600 2.07 -7.36 21.46
CA HIS A 600 3.23 -7.82 22.24
C HIS A 600 4.19 -6.70 22.67
N THR A 601 3.88 -5.42 22.37
CA THR A 601 4.70 -4.27 22.80
C THR A 601 5.00 -4.24 24.31
N PRO A 602 4.06 -4.57 25.23
CA PRO A 602 4.36 -4.63 26.67
C PRO A 602 5.27 -5.80 27.07
N ARG A 603 5.47 -6.79 26.20
CA ARG A 603 6.30 -7.98 26.45
C ARG A 603 7.71 -7.87 25.85
N TYR A 604 7.82 -7.16 24.73
CA TYR A 604 9.10 -6.85 24.09
C TYR A 604 9.18 -5.35 23.71
N PRO A 605 9.32 -4.43 24.69
CA PRO A 605 9.27 -2.99 24.44
C PRO A 605 10.39 -2.47 23.53
N VAL A 606 11.61 -3.00 23.64
CA VAL A 606 12.76 -2.56 22.82
C VAL A 606 12.68 -3.22 21.44
N LEU A 607 12.46 -4.54 21.39
CA LEU A 607 12.33 -5.25 20.11
C LEU A 607 11.11 -4.80 19.29
N SER A 608 10.03 -4.33 19.93
CA SER A 608 8.90 -3.71 19.21
C SER A 608 9.27 -2.36 18.60
N MET A 609 10.17 -1.59 19.21
CA MET A 609 10.67 -0.35 18.59
C MET A 609 11.57 -0.66 17.39
N MET A 610 12.44 -1.65 17.51
CA MET A 610 13.22 -2.19 16.39
C MET A 610 12.32 -2.73 15.26
N ALA A 611 11.24 -3.45 15.60
CA ALA A 611 10.24 -3.94 14.64
C ALA A 611 9.51 -2.79 13.93
N ARG A 612 9.09 -1.75 14.65
CA ARG A 612 8.47 -0.53 14.10
C ARG A 612 9.37 0.16 13.07
N ASN A 613 10.67 0.17 13.30
CA ASN A 613 11.64 0.81 12.40
C ASN A 613 11.98 -0.08 11.19
N VAL A 614 12.31 -1.36 11.40
CA VAL A 614 12.76 -2.28 10.34
C VAL A 614 11.60 -2.75 9.45
N LEU A 615 10.42 -3.08 10.00
CA LEU A 615 9.28 -3.52 9.18
C LEU A 615 8.67 -2.37 8.36
N GLY A 616 9.00 -1.13 8.71
CA GLY A 616 8.62 0.09 7.98
C GLY A 616 9.47 0.42 6.76
N ILE A 617 10.54 -0.33 6.49
CA ILE A 617 11.40 -0.13 5.31
C ILE A 617 10.66 -0.57 4.03
N PRO A 618 10.42 0.32 3.06
CA PRO A 618 9.83 -0.03 1.76
C PRO A 618 10.89 -0.69 0.86
N MET A 619 11.08 -2.00 1.00
CA MET A 619 12.04 -2.77 0.18
C MET A 619 11.72 -2.74 -1.34
N ALA A 620 10.52 -2.30 -1.74
CA ALA A 620 10.24 -1.81 -3.09
C ALA A 620 9.38 -0.53 -3.04
N LYS A 621 9.58 0.34 -4.04
CA LYS A 621 8.97 1.68 -4.13
C LYS A 621 7.78 1.78 -5.10
N VAL A 622 7.53 0.72 -5.87
CA VAL A 622 6.66 0.80 -7.06
C VAL A 622 5.21 0.56 -6.68
N ALA A 623 4.30 1.37 -7.23
CA ALA A 623 2.86 1.15 -7.06
C ALA A 623 2.43 -0.07 -7.90
N PRO A 624 1.40 -0.84 -7.49
CA PRO A 624 0.94 -2.03 -8.23
C PRO A 624 0.69 -1.77 -9.72
N GLU A 625 0.10 -0.63 -10.05
CA GLU A 625 -0.20 -0.15 -11.40
C GLU A 625 1.03 0.05 -12.31
N LEU A 626 2.22 0.25 -11.71
CA LEU A 626 3.46 0.59 -12.41
C LEU A 626 4.54 -0.50 -12.24
N ALA A 627 4.28 -1.55 -11.46
CA ALA A 627 5.26 -2.57 -11.09
C ALA A 627 5.85 -3.30 -12.30
N PHE A 628 5.04 -3.46 -13.35
CA PHE A 628 5.41 -4.14 -14.59
C PHE A 628 5.79 -3.20 -15.74
N ASN A 629 5.84 -1.88 -15.51
CA ASN A 629 6.15 -0.93 -16.58
C ASN A 629 7.67 -0.88 -16.85
N HIS A 630 8.03 -0.84 -18.14
CA HIS A 630 9.42 -0.58 -18.58
C HIS A 630 9.83 0.88 -18.36
N SER A 631 8.87 1.81 -18.50
CA SER A 631 9.07 3.25 -18.24
C SER A 631 8.92 3.55 -16.74
N GLY A 632 9.78 4.44 -16.22
CA GLY A 632 9.66 4.99 -14.87
C GLY A 632 8.38 5.79 -14.64
N ARG A 633 8.23 6.37 -13.44
CA ARG A 633 7.05 7.17 -13.10
C ARG A 633 7.01 8.45 -13.95
N VAL A 634 5.90 8.67 -14.66
CA VAL A 634 5.67 9.86 -15.49
C VAL A 634 4.67 10.79 -14.80
N LEU A 635 4.95 12.08 -14.77
CA LEU A 635 4.04 13.11 -14.27
C LEU A 635 2.89 13.37 -15.26
N ASP A 636 1.68 13.64 -14.75
CA ASP A 636 0.53 13.96 -15.59
C ASP A 636 0.81 15.14 -16.53
N ARG A 637 0.40 15.00 -17.80
CA ARG A 637 0.60 16.01 -18.85
C ARG A 637 0.00 17.36 -18.47
N ASP A 638 -1.18 17.39 -17.87
CA ASP A 638 -1.89 18.63 -17.55
C ASP A 638 -1.34 19.33 -16.30
N TRP A 639 -0.49 18.64 -15.53
CA TRP A 639 0.30 19.24 -14.44
C TRP A 639 1.74 19.55 -14.87
N SER A 640 2.29 18.85 -15.86
CA SER A 640 3.68 19.01 -16.34
C SER A 640 4.05 20.41 -16.84
N SER A 641 3.06 21.20 -17.26
CA SER A 641 3.20 22.57 -17.78
C SER A 641 3.10 23.66 -16.71
N LEU A 642 2.84 23.31 -15.45
CA LEU A 642 2.66 24.26 -14.35
C LEU A 642 4.00 24.69 -13.71
N ASN A 643 3.95 25.75 -12.90
CA ASN A 643 5.04 26.15 -12.02
C ASN A 643 5.45 24.97 -11.10
N PRO A 644 6.75 24.60 -10.99
CA PRO A 644 7.21 23.51 -10.12
C PRO A 644 6.73 23.60 -8.66
N ALA A 645 6.57 24.81 -8.11
CA ALA A 645 6.01 24.99 -6.76
C ALA A 645 4.54 24.55 -6.69
N THR A 646 3.76 24.84 -7.73
CA THR A 646 2.37 24.40 -7.89
C THR A 646 2.29 22.89 -8.15
N VAL A 647 3.20 22.33 -8.96
CA VAL A 647 3.29 20.86 -9.15
C VAL A 647 3.54 20.16 -7.81
N GLN A 648 4.49 20.64 -6.99
CA GLN A 648 4.71 20.09 -5.66
C GLN A 648 3.48 20.24 -4.76
N ALA A 649 2.82 21.39 -4.78
CA ALA A 649 1.61 21.62 -3.99
C ALA A 649 0.48 20.64 -4.36
N LEU A 650 0.27 20.39 -5.66
CA LEU A 650 -0.74 19.46 -6.16
C LEU A 650 -0.39 18.00 -5.87
N VAL A 651 0.83 17.55 -6.18
CA VAL A 651 1.27 16.15 -6.00
C VAL A 651 1.28 15.74 -4.53
N CYS A 652 1.89 16.55 -3.65
CA CYS A 652 1.92 16.25 -2.22
C CYS A 652 0.52 16.28 -1.61
N SER A 653 -0.30 17.30 -1.92
CA SER A 653 -1.67 17.39 -1.37
C SER A 653 -2.57 16.26 -1.87
N GLN A 654 -2.37 15.77 -3.10
CA GLN A 654 -3.14 14.63 -3.63
C GLN A 654 -2.82 13.35 -2.84
N ASP A 655 -1.55 13.04 -2.60
CA ASP A 655 -1.13 11.90 -1.78
C ASP A 655 -1.67 12.04 -0.34
N TRP A 656 -1.56 13.24 0.24
CA TRP A 656 -1.99 13.52 1.61
C TRP A 656 -3.51 13.33 1.80
N ILE A 657 -4.31 13.98 0.97
CA ILE A 657 -5.78 13.90 1.02
C ILE A 657 -6.28 12.50 0.65
N ARG A 658 -5.68 11.82 -0.34
CA ARG A 658 -6.09 10.44 -0.71
C ARG A 658 -6.00 9.49 0.48
N SER A 659 -4.89 9.49 1.23
CA SER A 659 -4.79 8.64 2.43
C SER A 659 -5.46 9.23 3.70
N GLU A 660 -6.09 10.41 3.67
CA GLU A 660 -7.13 10.76 4.65
C GLU A 660 -8.46 10.03 4.36
N LEU A 661 -8.79 9.82 3.08
CA LEU A 661 -10.07 9.25 2.63
C LEU A 661 -10.11 7.71 2.65
N GLU A 662 -8.96 7.06 2.81
CA GLU A 662 -8.79 5.59 2.88
C GLU A 662 -8.78 5.02 4.31
N ASN A 663 -8.92 5.88 5.34
CA ASN A 663 -8.94 5.51 6.77
C ASN A 663 -10.35 5.60 7.39
#